data_AF-A0A819N6F9-F1
#
_entry.id   AF-A0A819N6F9-F1
#
_cell.length_a   1.000
_cell.length_b   1.000
_cell.length_c   1.000
_cell.angle_alpha   90.00
_cell.angle_beta   90.00
_cell.angle_gamma   90.00
#
_symmetry.space_group_name_H-M   'P 1'
#
loop_
_entity.id
_entity.type
_entity.pdbx_description
1 polymer ?
#
loop_
_entity_poly.entity_id
_entity_poly.type
_entity_poly.pdbx_seq_one_letter_code
_entity_poly.pdbx_strand_id
1 'polypeptide(L)'
;MQRETLILEDESEFSGFVFGASTNATDEVIFQTGMVGYIELLTDPSYCRQILVLIFPLIGNYDVPDEKAVDDFGIQRWIESNKIYASGLILKKHNVPGLYGIDTRMLTKNLREYRTILGKIIMKGTDPASIPFQDLNIDNLMIQVSIQKPYIINPTGKISIACINCGMKNNQLRILCQLEFDGLFLSSDPGDPQTQYPETITIIESWITSETIKPVFGIGLEHQALAAGMKIIKLKYGNRGIIHDSKPFFSVQFYPEYCAGPRDTENLFQIFLDVIQSYKSTKSINVETYLVEQLTKHSSTDNAPLPAFYKRVKRVLILENNQVIKAINEDNVYTVVLNQSTSIPQTAKDLLSKVYPFSIIPNYVEQILRIHRPDGILLSFDEETALHCGVHLHESGILQKYSCNVLETLIQSIQSITDQCLFTQEMADIGEKVVSYEVVKSLEETLISAERFDHPVLVCATFPEGDRISGYTDNRKELISLVTSILAGLSQSLIDKSQSSIDKSKLLIDKSFKDWRKIEYEVVRKQYNNCIVICNMENIDPLSCCTDHSIVVASNQTLSNDEYNLLRSVSIKFIHHLGLSRLSALASKTTGYPLAYITVKLAFGLNLAELINNITNQTCACFEPSLDYVVIKISKWNLDKYDQCSNKTESSSTTAIRHRYIIEHLYGLTKINRWFLYKFETILKFIFTCTDRLVGAKKLFLFQAKHLGFSNQQLANCLDMFEAEVFQACEQCGIRPFMKQIDTNKICHEFFVSGDIVECMTVENEKYNPPLDPITGLPENFSLTEIRELFMNFLDNGGFSIDIQYCRSTKAR
;
A
#
# COMPACT_ATOMS: atom_id res chain seq x y z
N MET A 1 22.70 -9.81 -22.29
CA MET A 1 23.24 -9.65 -20.92
C MET A 1 23.76 -10.99 -20.37
N GLN A 2 24.58 -10.98 -19.32
CA GLN A 2 25.12 -12.18 -18.67
C GLN A 2 24.09 -12.76 -17.68
N ARG A 3 23.96 -14.09 -17.67
CA ARG A 3 23.01 -14.83 -16.84
C ARG A 3 23.78 -15.65 -15.82
N GLU A 4 23.30 -15.64 -14.58
CA GLU A 4 23.95 -16.26 -13.44
C GLU A 4 22.93 -16.98 -12.56
N THR A 5 23.42 -17.87 -11.72
CA THR A 5 22.58 -18.77 -10.94
C THR A 5 22.78 -18.53 -9.45
N LEU A 6 21.66 -18.36 -8.74
CA LEU A 6 21.58 -18.57 -7.31
C LEU A 6 21.38 -20.06 -7.06
N ILE A 7 22.30 -20.68 -6.34
CA ILE A 7 22.25 -22.10 -5.95
C ILE A 7 22.03 -22.15 -4.44
N LEU A 8 20.98 -22.86 -4.01
CA LEU A 8 20.70 -23.10 -2.60
C LEU A 8 21.38 -24.38 -2.12
N GLU A 9 21.53 -24.52 -0.80
CA GLU A 9 22.12 -25.71 -0.17
C GLU A 9 21.35 -27.00 -0.48
N ASP A 10 20.04 -26.91 -0.74
CA ASP A 10 19.19 -28.03 -1.14
C ASP A 10 19.29 -28.38 -2.64
N GLU A 11 20.30 -27.83 -3.32
CA GLU A 11 20.57 -27.98 -4.76
C GLU A 11 19.53 -27.29 -5.68
N SER A 12 18.58 -26.52 -5.13
CA SER A 12 17.68 -25.71 -5.94
C SER A 12 18.44 -24.60 -6.67
N GLU A 13 18.15 -24.42 -7.96
CA GLU A 13 18.79 -23.43 -8.81
C GLU A 13 17.81 -22.40 -9.36
N PHE A 14 18.18 -21.12 -9.25
CA PHE A 14 17.41 -19.99 -9.74
C PHE A 14 18.28 -19.12 -10.64
N SER A 15 18.05 -19.17 -11.95
CA SER A 15 18.85 -18.46 -12.94
C SER A 15 18.25 -17.09 -13.30
N GLY A 16 18.98 -16.01 -13.01
CA GLY A 16 18.61 -14.62 -13.29
C GLY A 16 19.65 -13.84 -14.09
N PHE A 17 19.37 -12.58 -14.37
CA PHE A 17 20.27 -11.64 -15.05
C PHE A 17 21.05 -10.80 -14.10
N VAL A 18 22.32 -10.58 -14.42
CA VAL A 18 23.16 -9.67 -13.64
C VAL A 18 22.80 -8.23 -13.95
N PHE A 19 22.51 -7.45 -12.92
CA PHE A 19 22.50 -5.99 -13.01
C PHE A 19 23.56 -5.34 -12.07
N GLY A 20 24.04 -6.09 -11.06
CA GLY A 20 24.91 -5.62 -9.98
C GLY A 20 26.40 -5.85 -10.27
N ALA A 21 27.21 -6.02 -9.22
CA ALA A 21 28.62 -6.37 -9.37
C ALA A 21 28.77 -7.80 -9.91
N SER A 22 29.78 -8.00 -10.79
CA SER A 22 30.11 -9.32 -11.32
C SER A 22 31.04 -10.08 -10.37
N THR A 23 30.55 -10.34 -9.16
CA THR A 23 31.30 -11.01 -8.07
C THR A 23 30.48 -12.13 -7.47
N ASN A 24 31.13 -13.20 -7.00
CA ASN A 24 30.42 -14.27 -6.30
C ASN A 24 29.99 -13.80 -4.90
N ALA A 25 28.90 -14.37 -4.38
CA ALA A 25 28.48 -14.21 -2.98
C ALA A 25 28.03 -15.57 -2.42
N THR A 26 28.24 -15.81 -1.13
CA THR A 26 27.74 -17.02 -0.44
C THR A 26 27.40 -16.70 1.01
N ASP A 27 26.11 -16.78 1.33
CA ASP A 27 25.56 -16.37 2.63
C ASP A 27 24.12 -16.93 2.81
N GLU A 28 23.49 -16.68 3.96
CA GLU A 28 22.07 -17.02 4.20
C GLU A 28 21.16 -16.26 3.23
N VAL A 29 20.20 -16.98 2.63
CA VAL A 29 19.20 -16.37 1.74
C VAL A 29 17.93 -16.11 2.53
N ILE A 30 17.49 -14.86 2.55
CA ILE A 30 16.30 -14.40 3.27
C ILE A 30 15.37 -13.65 2.32
N PHE A 31 14.11 -13.49 2.70
CA PHE A 31 13.14 -12.71 1.94
C PHE A 31 12.51 -11.60 2.78
N GLN A 32 12.13 -10.51 2.14
CA GLN A 32 11.42 -9.39 2.75
C GLN A 32 10.14 -9.07 1.97
N THR A 33 9.06 -8.88 2.72
CA THR A 33 7.70 -8.65 2.26
C THR A 33 7.34 -7.17 2.16
N GLY A 34 8.22 -6.27 2.58
CA GLY A 34 8.04 -4.82 2.38
C GLY A 34 7.92 -4.49 0.89
N MET A 35 6.87 -3.73 0.52
CA MET A 35 6.64 -3.28 -0.86
C MET A 35 7.41 -1.99 -1.21
N VAL A 36 7.90 -1.26 -0.21
CA VAL A 36 8.67 -0.01 -0.34
C VAL A 36 9.89 -0.03 0.59
N GLY A 37 10.81 0.91 0.37
CA GLY A 37 12.00 1.11 1.20
C GLY A 37 13.20 0.23 0.88
N TYR A 38 13.43 -0.10 -0.39
CA TYR A 38 14.58 -0.94 -0.75
C TYR A 38 15.94 -0.27 -0.45
N ILE A 39 16.02 1.06 -0.36
CA ILE A 39 17.27 1.78 -0.02
C ILE A 39 17.58 1.62 1.46
N GLU A 40 16.57 1.82 2.30
CA GLU A 40 16.63 1.69 3.74
C GLU A 40 16.95 0.24 4.11
N LEU A 41 16.24 -0.72 3.51
CA LEU A 41 16.52 -2.15 3.70
C LEU A 41 17.96 -2.50 3.30
N LEU A 42 18.47 -2.03 2.16
CA LEU A 42 19.85 -2.34 1.74
C LEU A 42 20.92 -1.86 2.73
N THR A 43 20.62 -0.78 3.43
CA THR A 43 21.53 -0.12 4.37
C THR A 43 21.23 -0.48 5.82
N ASP A 44 20.31 -1.42 6.05
CA ASP A 44 20.01 -1.95 7.37
C ASP A 44 21.13 -2.93 7.81
N PRO A 45 21.82 -2.67 8.94
CA PRO A 45 22.91 -3.53 9.41
C PRO A 45 22.47 -4.95 9.74
N SER A 46 21.19 -5.19 10.04
CA SER A 46 20.63 -6.53 10.31
C SER A 46 20.73 -7.48 9.12
N TYR A 47 20.94 -6.98 7.90
CA TYR A 47 21.17 -7.81 6.71
C TYR A 47 22.65 -8.03 6.38
N CYS A 48 23.57 -7.72 7.31
CA CYS A 48 24.99 -7.99 7.10
C CYS A 48 25.19 -9.46 6.75
N ARG A 49 25.88 -9.70 5.62
CA ARG A 49 26.18 -11.06 5.16
C ARG A 49 24.91 -11.87 4.91
N GLN A 50 23.89 -11.27 4.31
CA GLN A 50 22.70 -11.99 3.85
C GLN A 50 22.35 -11.64 2.41
N ILE A 51 21.86 -12.62 1.64
CA ILE A 51 21.34 -12.44 0.29
C ILE A 51 19.85 -12.12 0.40
N LEU A 52 19.47 -10.89 0.03
CA LEU A 52 18.11 -10.39 0.20
C LEU A 52 17.25 -10.63 -1.05
N VAL A 53 16.14 -11.35 -0.85
CA VAL A 53 15.08 -11.56 -1.84
C VAL A 53 13.94 -10.58 -1.57
N LEU A 54 13.82 -9.55 -2.40
CA LEU A 54 12.67 -8.65 -2.38
C LEU A 54 11.52 -9.30 -3.14
N ILE A 55 10.39 -9.52 -2.46
CA ILE A 55 9.26 -10.22 -3.10
C ILE A 55 8.46 -9.31 -4.03
N PHE A 56 8.45 -8.00 -3.76
CA PHE A 56 7.73 -7.05 -4.60
C PHE A 56 8.37 -7.03 -6.00
N PRO A 57 7.61 -7.27 -7.08
CA PRO A 57 8.19 -7.63 -8.37
C PRO A 57 8.85 -6.45 -9.09
N LEU A 58 8.51 -5.20 -8.73
CA LEU A 58 9.02 -4.00 -9.37
C LEU A 58 9.86 -3.18 -8.37
N ILE A 59 11.17 -3.40 -8.39
CA ILE A 59 12.15 -2.70 -7.54
C ILE A 59 12.99 -1.73 -8.37
N GLY A 60 13.41 -0.62 -7.76
CA GLY A 60 14.18 0.44 -8.43
C GLY A 60 13.29 1.49 -9.10
N ASN A 61 12.08 1.70 -8.58
CA ASN A 61 11.07 2.56 -9.20
C ASN A 61 11.23 4.05 -8.87
N TYR A 62 11.94 4.37 -7.78
CA TYR A 62 12.28 5.74 -7.39
C TYR A 62 13.80 5.91 -7.32
N ASP A 63 14.27 7.14 -7.52
CA ASP A 63 15.69 7.42 -7.60
C ASP A 63 16.43 7.12 -6.28
N VAL A 64 17.74 6.90 -6.37
CA VAL A 64 18.61 6.81 -5.21
C VAL A 64 18.93 8.24 -4.74
N PRO A 65 18.57 8.61 -3.50
CA PRO A 65 18.78 9.95 -2.97
C PRO A 65 20.27 10.22 -2.73
N ASP A 66 20.62 11.48 -2.45
CA ASP A 66 22.02 11.88 -2.22
C ASP A 66 22.58 11.22 -0.95
N GLU A 67 23.48 10.25 -1.14
CA GLU A 67 24.16 9.49 -0.07
C GLU A 67 25.00 10.38 0.87
N LYS A 68 25.33 11.62 0.45
CA LYS A 68 26.10 12.59 1.24
C LYS A 68 25.24 13.58 2.03
N ALA A 69 23.93 13.61 1.77
CA ALA A 69 23.05 14.50 2.51
C ALA A 69 23.01 14.07 3.98
N VAL A 70 23.24 15.02 4.87
CA VAL A 70 23.13 14.85 6.32
C VAL A 70 22.02 15.73 6.87
N ASP A 71 21.48 15.34 8.02
CA ASP A 71 20.55 16.15 8.79
C ASP A 71 21.28 17.18 9.70
N ASP A 72 20.50 17.89 10.52
CA ASP A 72 21.00 18.93 11.42
C ASP A 72 21.96 18.39 12.51
N PHE A 73 21.96 17.07 12.74
CA PHE A 73 22.84 16.39 13.69
C PHE A 73 24.06 15.75 13.01
N GLY A 74 24.22 15.91 11.70
CA GLY A 74 25.31 15.31 10.92
C GLY A 74 25.11 13.82 10.63
N ILE A 75 23.91 13.29 10.83
CA ILE A 75 23.53 11.90 10.51
C ILE A 75 23.10 11.85 9.05
N GLN A 76 23.50 10.80 8.32
CA GLN A 76 23.09 10.64 6.91
C GLN A 76 21.56 10.60 6.81
N ARG A 77 20.97 11.34 5.87
CA ARG A 77 19.53 11.63 5.85
C ARG A 77 18.67 10.50 5.32
N TRP A 78 19.15 9.81 4.28
CA TRP A 78 18.32 8.93 3.45
C TRP A 78 18.68 7.44 3.52
N ILE A 79 19.71 7.11 4.32
CA ILE A 79 20.20 5.75 4.47
C ILE A 79 20.34 5.44 5.96
N GLU A 80 20.20 4.16 6.29
CA GLU A 80 20.15 3.70 7.67
C GLU A 80 21.51 3.33 8.25
N SER A 81 22.56 3.38 7.42
CA SER A 81 23.94 3.23 7.85
C SER A 81 24.93 3.76 6.80
N ASN A 82 26.23 3.55 7.03
CA ASN A 82 27.31 4.08 6.20
C ASN A 82 27.61 3.27 4.91
N LYS A 83 26.97 2.12 4.70
CA LYS A 83 27.18 1.25 3.53
C LYS A 83 26.00 0.33 3.29
N ILE A 84 26.02 -0.38 2.16
CA ILE A 84 25.14 -1.53 1.94
C ILE A 84 25.68 -2.72 2.74
N TYR A 85 24.82 -3.35 3.53
CA TYR A 85 25.17 -4.50 4.38
C TYR A 85 24.79 -5.85 3.75
N ALA A 86 23.72 -5.88 2.95
CA ALA A 86 23.34 -7.08 2.19
C ALA A 86 24.49 -7.53 1.27
N SER A 87 24.78 -8.84 1.29
CA SER A 87 25.89 -9.43 0.52
C SER A 87 25.49 -9.80 -0.91
N GLY A 88 24.19 -9.84 -1.19
CA GLY A 88 23.63 -9.94 -2.51
C GLY A 88 22.26 -9.27 -2.51
N LEU A 89 21.94 -8.61 -3.61
CA LEU A 89 20.61 -8.09 -3.82
C LEU A 89 20.04 -8.63 -5.12
N ILE A 90 18.74 -8.54 -5.24
CA ILE A 90 18.02 -8.55 -6.50
C ILE A 90 17.55 -7.07 -6.75
N LEU A 91 18.48 -6.14 -7.10
CA LEU A 91 18.42 -4.67 -7.46
C LEU A 91 19.78 -3.88 -7.22
N LYS A 92 20.14 -2.76 -7.92
CA LYS A 92 21.53 -2.23 -8.28
C LYS A 92 22.23 -1.16 -7.41
N LYS A 93 23.55 -1.35 -7.17
CA LYS A 93 24.72 -0.40 -7.01
C LYS A 93 25.56 -0.77 -5.77
N HIS A 94 26.88 -0.49 -5.81
CA HIS A 94 27.95 -0.99 -4.91
C HIS A 94 28.46 -2.39 -5.30
N ASN A 95 29.60 -2.83 -4.76
CA ASN A 95 30.32 -4.07 -5.11
C ASN A 95 29.58 -5.36 -4.64
N VAL A 96 28.25 -5.34 -4.78
CA VAL A 96 27.30 -6.36 -4.31
C VAL A 96 26.68 -7.01 -5.56
N PRO A 97 26.72 -8.35 -5.67
CA PRO A 97 26.09 -9.05 -6.78
C PRO A 97 24.59 -8.91 -6.81
N GLY A 98 24.07 -9.04 -8.02
CA GLY A 98 22.77 -8.55 -8.35
C GLY A 98 22.01 -9.37 -9.37
N LEU A 99 20.96 -10.12 -9.03
CA LEU A 99 20.17 -10.91 -10.00
C LEU A 99 18.75 -10.37 -10.22
N TYR A 100 18.21 -10.37 -11.44
CA TYR A 100 16.78 -10.10 -11.69
C TYR A 100 16.17 -11.12 -12.65
N GLY A 101 14.84 -11.15 -12.76
CA GLY A 101 14.14 -12.15 -13.57
C GLY A 101 14.18 -13.55 -12.95
N ILE A 102 14.30 -13.64 -11.63
CA ILE A 102 14.06 -14.87 -10.86
C ILE A 102 12.59 -14.87 -10.43
N ASP A 103 11.94 -16.03 -10.43
CA ASP A 103 10.63 -16.21 -9.79
C ASP A 103 10.82 -16.13 -8.26
N THR A 104 10.73 -14.90 -7.73
CA THR A 104 10.91 -14.60 -6.30
C THR A 104 9.81 -15.24 -5.46
N ARG A 105 8.62 -15.48 -6.03
CA ARG A 105 7.52 -16.18 -5.36
C ARG A 105 7.83 -17.65 -5.15
N MET A 106 8.35 -18.35 -6.16
CA MET A 106 8.81 -19.74 -6.03
C MET A 106 10.00 -19.85 -5.08
N LEU A 107 10.99 -18.95 -5.21
CA LEU A 107 12.12 -18.90 -4.29
C LEU A 107 11.63 -18.72 -2.84
N THR A 108 10.73 -17.77 -2.59
CA THR A 108 10.17 -17.53 -1.25
C THR A 108 9.44 -18.77 -0.71
N LYS A 109 8.66 -19.48 -1.53
CA LYS A 109 8.05 -20.75 -1.11
C LYS A 109 9.09 -21.78 -0.66
N ASN A 110 10.17 -21.94 -1.42
CA ASN A 110 11.25 -22.86 -1.06
C ASN A 110 11.93 -22.42 0.25
N LEU A 111 12.30 -21.14 0.38
CA LEU A 111 12.96 -20.61 1.58
C LEU A 111 12.13 -20.87 2.86
N ARG A 112 10.80 -20.85 2.77
CA ARG A 112 9.89 -21.04 3.91
C ARG A 112 9.79 -22.48 4.43
N GLU A 113 10.18 -23.47 3.63
CA GLU A 113 10.27 -24.85 4.12
C GLU A 113 11.41 -25.00 5.14
N TYR A 114 12.39 -24.11 5.08
CA TYR A 114 13.55 -24.08 5.94
C TYR A 114 13.41 -23.01 7.04
N ARG A 115 14.17 -23.17 8.13
CA ARG A 115 14.38 -22.09 9.12
C ARG A 115 15.50 -21.14 8.70
N THR A 116 16.50 -21.70 8.04
CA THR A 116 17.72 -21.06 7.52
C THR A 116 18.15 -21.88 6.32
N ILE A 117 18.57 -21.24 5.23
CA ILE A 117 19.16 -21.92 4.09
C ILE A 117 20.26 -21.05 3.50
N LEU A 118 21.40 -21.67 3.22
CA LEU A 118 22.52 -21.00 2.60
C LEU A 118 22.33 -20.99 1.08
N GLY A 119 22.81 -19.91 0.47
CA GLY A 119 22.81 -19.75 -0.98
C GLY A 119 24.13 -19.20 -1.46
N LYS A 120 24.37 -19.38 -2.75
CA LYS A 120 25.51 -18.78 -3.43
C LYS A 120 25.12 -18.27 -4.81
N ILE A 121 25.52 -17.03 -5.10
CA ILE A 121 25.45 -16.44 -6.43
C ILE A 121 26.78 -16.73 -7.10
N ILE A 122 26.76 -17.54 -8.16
CA ILE A 122 27.96 -17.95 -8.88
C ILE A 122 27.99 -17.28 -10.25
N MET A 123 29.10 -16.59 -10.52
CA MET A 123 29.41 -15.96 -11.80
C MET A 123 29.91 -17.00 -12.80
N LYS A 124 29.51 -16.83 -14.06
CA LYS A 124 29.75 -17.76 -15.16
C LYS A 124 31.24 -17.97 -15.38
N GLY A 125 31.64 -19.23 -15.44
CA GLY A 125 33.04 -19.64 -15.55
C GLY A 125 33.72 -19.93 -14.21
N THR A 126 33.05 -19.67 -13.09
CA THR A 126 33.46 -20.15 -11.77
C THR A 126 32.89 -21.55 -11.54
N ASP A 127 33.70 -22.49 -11.06
CA ASP A 127 33.22 -23.80 -10.63
C ASP A 127 32.42 -23.64 -9.32
N PRO A 128 31.11 -23.97 -9.26
CA PRO A 128 30.35 -23.89 -8.02
C PRO A 128 30.96 -24.68 -6.87
N ALA A 129 31.68 -25.78 -7.14
CA ALA A 129 32.35 -26.57 -6.11
C ALA A 129 33.55 -25.86 -5.47
N SER A 130 34.12 -24.86 -6.15
CA SER A 130 35.24 -24.06 -5.63
C SER A 130 34.82 -23.04 -4.56
N ILE A 131 33.51 -22.77 -4.43
CA ILE A 131 32.94 -21.84 -3.46
C ILE A 131 32.04 -22.63 -2.50
N PRO A 132 32.53 -22.96 -1.29
CA PRO A 132 31.73 -23.66 -0.29
C PRO A 132 30.64 -22.73 0.26
N PHE A 133 29.53 -23.32 0.71
CA PHE A 133 28.57 -22.59 1.51
C PHE A 133 29.23 -22.16 2.83
N GLN A 134 29.02 -20.91 3.24
CA GLN A 134 29.57 -20.37 4.46
C GLN A 134 28.44 -20.07 5.46
N ASP A 135 28.52 -20.67 6.65
CA ASP A 135 27.59 -20.37 7.75
C ASP A 135 27.97 -19.02 8.40
N LEU A 136 26.98 -18.15 8.52
CA LEU A 136 27.09 -16.82 9.14
C LEU A 136 27.39 -16.87 10.62
N ASN A 137 27.06 -17.97 11.29
CA ASN A 137 27.28 -18.10 12.73
C ASN A 137 28.77 -18.27 13.11
N ILE A 138 29.64 -18.49 12.12
CA ILE A 138 31.08 -18.69 12.32
C ILE A 138 31.82 -17.35 12.50
N ASP A 139 31.35 -16.28 11.83
CA ASP A 139 31.96 -14.96 11.91
C ASP A 139 31.25 -14.10 12.97
N ASN A 140 32.01 -13.32 13.75
CA ASN A 140 31.41 -12.33 14.64
C ASN A 140 30.94 -11.12 13.82
N LEU A 141 29.65 -11.12 13.44
CA LEU A 141 29.06 -10.10 12.58
C LEU A 141 28.98 -8.73 13.28
N MET A 142 28.89 -8.72 14.61
CA MET A 142 28.87 -7.50 15.42
C MET A 142 30.08 -6.59 15.14
N ILE A 143 31.28 -7.17 15.01
CA ILE A 143 32.50 -6.40 14.72
C ILE A 143 32.40 -5.67 13.38
N GLN A 144 31.63 -6.20 12.42
CA GLN A 144 31.48 -5.61 11.10
C GLN A 144 30.45 -4.47 11.03
N VAL A 145 29.50 -4.45 11.96
CA VAL A 145 28.40 -3.48 12.02
C VAL A 145 28.57 -2.43 13.12
N SER A 146 29.36 -2.74 14.17
CA SER A 146 29.57 -1.87 15.32
C SER A 146 30.59 -0.77 15.07
N ILE A 147 30.44 0.33 15.81
CA ILE A 147 31.38 1.44 15.80
C ILE A 147 32.65 1.07 16.56
N GLN A 148 33.80 1.42 15.98
CA GLN A 148 35.11 1.09 16.56
C GLN A 148 35.57 2.09 17.63
N LYS A 149 34.97 3.28 17.66
CA LYS A 149 35.27 4.35 18.61
C LYS A 149 33.99 5.04 19.06
N PRO A 150 33.83 5.31 20.37
CA PRO A 150 32.70 6.08 20.86
C PRO A 150 32.77 7.50 20.30
N TYR A 151 31.61 8.06 19.98
CA TYR A 151 31.44 9.46 19.58
C TYR A 151 30.17 10.02 20.21
N ILE A 152 30.08 11.34 20.24
CA ILE A 152 28.94 12.06 20.83
C ILE A 152 28.16 12.70 19.68
N ILE A 153 26.85 12.50 19.68
CA ILE A 153 25.91 13.22 18.83
C ILE A 153 25.16 14.21 19.74
N ASN A 154 24.90 15.41 19.22
CA ASN A 154 24.24 16.50 19.96
C ASN A 154 24.95 16.82 21.31
N PRO A 155 26.21 17.32 21.28
CA PRO A 155 26.98 17.60 22.49
C PRO A 155 26.38 18.70 23.38
N THR A 156 25.47 19.51 22.83
CA THR A 156 24.71 20.54 23.54
C THR A 156 23.47 20.01 24.24
N GLY A 157 23.15 18.72 24.08
CA GLY A 157 22.05 18.07 24.76
C GLY A 157 22.18 18.21 26.28
N LYS A 158 21.07 18.51 26.96
CA LYS A 158 21.08 18.72 28.42
C LYS A 158 21.34 17.44 29.21
N ILE A 159 21.27 16.28 28.54
CA ILE A 159 21.21 14.98 29.18
C ILE A 159 21.84 13.91 28.26
N SER A 160 22.34 12.81 28.83
CA SER A 160 23.20 11.84 28.16
C SER A 160 22.61 10.42 28.05
N ILE A 161 22.25 9.98 26.84
CA ILE A 161 21.87 8.59 26.57
C ILE A 161 23.11 7.80 26.12
N ALA A 162 23.44 6.73 26.84
CA ALA A 162 24.42 5.77 26.37
C ALA A 162 23.75 4.81 25.38
N CYS A 163 24.27 4.72 24.16
CA CYS A 163 23.76 3.78 23.16
C CYS A 163 24.82 2.68 22.94
N ILE A 164 24.46 1.42 23.21
CA ILE A 164 25.28 0.29 22.77
C ILE A 164 24.93 0.02 21.32
N ASN A 165 25.89 0.25 20.43
CA ASN A 165 25.74 0.02 19.02
C ASN A 165 26.09 -1.44 18.68
N CYS A 166 25.07 -2.29 18.60
CA CYS A 166 25.19 -3.64 18.08
C CYS A 166 24.91 -3.73 16.57
N GLY A 167 24.87 -2.59 15.87
CA GLY A 167 24.47 -2.40 14.46
C GLY A 167 23.35 -1.35 14.28
N MET A 168 23.29 -0.34 15.13
CA MET A 168 22.22 0.67 15.14
C MET A 168 21.91 1.26 13.77
N LYS A 169 20.62 1.39 13.49
CA LYS A 169 20.12 2.18 12.37
C LYS A 169 20.17 3.67 12.66
N ASN A 170 20.46 4.47 11.64
CA ASN A 170 20.52 5.92 11.75
C ASN A 170 19.21 6.51 12.29
N ASN A 171 18.03 5.96 11.96
CA ASN A 171 16.79 6.53 12.46
C ASN A 171 16.61 6.39 13.99
N GLN A 172 17.19 5.35 14.61
CA GLN A 172 17.23 5.24 16.08
C GLN A 172 17.97 6.44 16.67
N LEU A 173 19.10 6.83 16.07
CA LEU A 173 19.88 7.99 16.49
C LEU A 173 19.11 9.30 16.25
N ARG A 174 18.44 9.47 15.10
CA ARG A 174 17.67 10.68 14.78
C ARG A 174 16.58 10.94 15.81
N ILE A 175 15.80 9.91 16.15
CA ILE A 175 14.71 10.00 17.14
C ILE A 175 15.29 10.34 18.51
N LEU A 176 16.35 9.65 18.95
CA LEU A 176 16.99 9.92 20.24
C LEU A 176 17.62 11.31 20.33
N CYS A 177 18.14 11.87 19.23
CA CYS A 177 18.79 13.19 19.23
C CYS A 177 17.81 14.37 19.31
N GLN A 178 16.58 14.18 18.81
CA GLN A 178 15.52 15.19 18.87
C GLN A 178 14.92 15.35 20.28
N LEU A 179 15.28 14.46 21.19
CA LEU A 179 14.67 14.35 22.50
C LEU A 179 15.75 14.45 23.61
N GLU A 180 15.40 14.91 24.81
CA GLU A 180 16.35 15.02 25.94
C GLU A 180 16.50 13.62 26.64
N PHE A 181 17.29 13.45 27.71
CA PHE A 181 17.30 12.36 28.77
C PHE A 181 18.54 11.40 28.99
N ASP A 182 18.67 10.75 30.19
CA ASP A 182 19.87 10.04 30.79
C ASP A 182 19.76 8.48 30.79
N GLY A 183 19.31 7.90 29.69
CA GLY A 183 19.00 6.47 29.61
C GLY A 183 20.13 5.58 29.09
N LEU A 184 19.89 4.28 29.09
CA LEU A 184 20.63 3.32 28.28
C LEU A 184 19.72 2.81 27.15
N PHE A 185 20.23 2.87 25.93
CA PHE A 185 19.59 2.33 24.74
C PHE A 185 20.42 1.19 24.16
N LEU A 186 19.76 0.09 23.81
CA LEU A 186 20.38 -1.09 23.19
C LEU A 186 19.74 -1.31 21.81
N SER A 187 20.56 -1.49 20.77
CA SER A 187 20.08 -2.04 19.49
C SER A 187 20.40 -3.52 19.37
N SER A 188 19.81 -4.15 18.37
CA SER A 188 19.98 -5.55 18.02
C SER A 188 20.23 -5.65 16.55
N ASP A 189 21.30 -6.31 16.14
CA ASP A 189 21.60 -6.58 14.74
C ASP A 189 22.36 -7.94 14.63
N PRO A 190 22.87 -8.34 13.46
CA PRO A 190 22.79 -9.72 12.95
C PRO A 190 23.65 -10.75 13.69
N GLY A 191 23.25 -12.01 13.59
CA GLY A 191 23.98 -13.14 14.17
C GLY A 191 23.36 -13.62 15.47
N ASP A 192 23.89 -14.70 16.03
CA ASP A 192 23.39 -15.31 17.27
C ASP A 192 23.98 -14.61 18.52
N PRO A 193 23.15 -13.92 19.32
CA PRO A 193 23.56 -13.22 20.54
C PRO A 193 24.32 -14.10 21.53
N GLN A 194 23.93 -15.38 21.62
CA GLN A 194 24.50 -16.30 22.59
C GLN A 194 25.97 -16.66 22.27
N THR A 195 26.31 -16.76 21.00
CA THR A 195 27.63 -17.22 20.55
C THR A 195 28.55 -16.06 20.17
N GLN A 196 28.00 -14.95 19.67
CA GLN A 196 28.79 -13.84 19.14
C GLN A 196 28.97 -12.65 20.11
N TYR A 197 28.21 -12.59 21.22
CA TYR A 197 28.10 -11.40 22.07
C TYR A 197 28.28 -11.61 23.59
N PRO A 198 29.19 -12.49 24.07
CA PRO A 198 29.29 -12.81 25.50
C PRO A 198 29.69 -11.60 26.38
N GLU A 199 30.53 -10.70 25.86
CA GLU A 199 30.96 -9.50 26.58
C GLU A 199 29.83 -8.48 26.75
N THR A 200 29.05 -8.23 25.68
CA THR A 200 27.88 -7.35 25.70
C THR A 200 26.84 -7.86 26.69
N ILE A 201 26.57 -9.16 26.70
CA ILE A 201 25.66 -9.79 27.66
C ILE A 201 26.17 -9.57 29.10
N THR A 202 27.46 -9.80 29.36
CA THR A 202 28.07 -9.58 30.68
C THR A 202 27.93 -8.13 31.15
N ILE A 203 28.09 -7.16 30.24
CA ILE A 203 27.89 -5.73 30.55
C ILE A 203 26.44 -5.47 30.92
N ILE A 204 25.49 -5.99 30.13
CA ILE A 204 24.06 -5.81 30.41
C ILE A 204 23.66 -6.49 31.73
N GLU A 205 24.17 -7.69 32.00
CA GLU A 205 24.00 -8.40 33.28
C GLU A 205 24.46 -7.54 34.46
N SER A 206 25.64 -6.91 34.35
CA SER A 206 26.17 -6.02 35.39
C SER A 206 25.25 -4.82 35.66
N TRP A 207 24.53 -4.34 34.66
CA TRP A 207 23.58 -3.23 34.79
C TRP A 207 22.22 -3.67 35.33
N ILE A 208 21.74 -4.83 34.89
CA ILE A 208 20.50 -5.41 35.41
C ILE A 208 20.67 -5.73 36.91
N THR A 209 21.87 -6.15 37.33
CA THR A 209 22.19 -6.51 38.73
C THR A 209 22.73 -5.35 39.57
N SER A 210 23.07 -4.21 38.95
CA SER A 210 23.58 -3.01 39.63
C SER A 210 22.61 -2.46 40.68
N GLU A 211 23.17 -1.98 41.80
CA GLU A 211 22.43 -1.21 42.82
C GLU A 211 22.00 0.16 42.29
N THR A 212 22.78 0.75 41.38
CA THR A 212 22.42 1.99 40.70
C THR A 212 21.60 1.65 39.46
N ILE A 213 20.29 1.86 39.56
CA ILE A 213 19.33 1.58 38.48
C ILE A 213 19.30 2.76 37.50
N LYS A 214 19.49 2.46 36.20
CA LYS A 214 19.25 3.38 35.09
C LYS A 214 18.21 2.77 34.15
N PRO A 215 17.21 3.52 33.68
CA PRO A 215 16.24 3.03 32.70
C PRO A 215 16.90 2.45 31.45
N VAL A 216 16.33 1.35 30.96
CA VAL A 216 16.84 0.61 29.79
C VAL A 216 15.72 0.37 28.80
N PHE A 217 15.96 0.75 27.55
CA PHE A 217 15.13 0.38 26.41
C PHE A 217 15.98 -0.38 25.39
N GLY A 218 15.55 -1.59 25.03
CA GLY A 218 16.20 -2.36 23.98
C GLY A 218 15.30 -2.59 22.76
N ILE A 219 15.91 -2.46 21.60
CA ILE A 219 15.42 -2.97 20.33
C ILE A 219 16.16 -4.28 20.07
N GLY A 220 15.40 -5.31 19.73
CA GLY A 220 15.76 -6.72 19.85
C GLY A 220 15.62 -7.23 21.28
N LEU A 221 15.12 -8.46 21.39
CA LEU A 221 14.82 -9.09 22.66
C LEU A 221 16.07 -9.74 23.28
N GLU A 222 17.02 -10.10 22.46
CA GLU A 222 17.91 -11.22 22.73
C GLU A 222 18.96 -10.89 23.78
N HIS A 223 19.56 -9.71 23.69
CA HIS A 223 20.59 -9.27 24.62
C HIS A 223 20.07 -9.19 26.06
N GLN A 224 18.89 -8.60 26.25
CA GLN A 224 18.28 -8.45 27.57
C GLN A 224 17.69 -9.76 28.10
N ALA A 225 17.13 -10.59 27.21
CA ALA A 225 16.63 -11.91 27.61
C ALA A 225 17.78 -12.83 28.08
N LEU A 226 18.90 -12.87 27.36
CA LEU A 226 20.08 -13.64 27.77
C LEU A 226 20.66 -13.11 29.08
N ALA A 227 20.79 -11.78 29.22
CA ALA A 227 21.28 -11.17 30.45
C ALA A 227 20.33 -11.36 31.66
N ALA A 228 19.05 -11.66 31.40
CA ALA A 228 18.08 -12.06 32.43
C ALA A 228 18.10 -13.58 32.71
N GLY A 229 18.99 -14.35 32.08
CA GLY A 229 19.10 -15.81 32.23
C GLY A 229 18.06 -16.60 31.45
N MET A 230 17.37 -15.99 30.48
CA MET A 230 16.39 -16.67 29.63
C MET A 230 17.08 -17.47 28.51
N LYS A 231 16.38 -18.48 27.98
CA LYS A 231 16.82 -19.22 26.80
C LYS A 231 16.23 -18.62 25.53
N ILE A 232 17.05 -18.51 24.50
CA ILE A 232 16.65 -18.01 23.18
C ILE A 232 16.61 -19.16 22.18
N ILE A 233 15.62 -19.10 21.29
CA ILE A 233 15.47 -20.04 20.19
C ILE A 233 15.16 -19.22 18.95
N LYS A 234 15.91 -19.43 17.84
CA LYS A 234 15.60 -18.81 16.54
C LYS A 234 14.19 -19.26 16.11
N LEU A 235 13.26 -18.31 16.10
CA LEU A 235 11.89 -18.55 15.70
C LEU A 235 11.83 -18.81 14.19
N LYS A 236 10.84 -19.58 13.75
CA LYS A 236 10.51 -19.65 12.32
C LYS A 236 9.91 -18.31 11.87
N TYR A 237 8.98 -17.75 12.65
CA TYR A 237 8.45 -16.37 12.53
C TYR A 237 7.93 -15.83 13.88
N GLY A 238 7.82 -14.50 14.02
CA GLY A 238 7.09 -13.83 15.09
C GLY A 238 7.92 -12.84 15.92
N ASN A 239 7.24 -11.89 16.56
CA ASN A 239 7.84 -10.88 17.43
C ASN A 239 7.40 -11.08 18.89
N ARG A 240 8.27 -10.72 19.83
CA ARG A 240 8.02 -10.75 21.27
C ARG A 240 8.53 -9.45 21.90
N GLY A 241 8.15 -9.20 23.14
CA GLY A 241 8.69 -8.10 23.95
C GLY A 241 8.69 -8.54 25.41
N ILE A 242 9.56 -7.95 26.21
CA ILE A 242 9.64 -8.21 27.65
C ILE A 242 9.69 -6.90 28.42
N ILE A 243 9.15 -6.94 29.63
CA ILE A 243 9.18 -5.84 30.58
C ILE A 243 9.61 -6.45 31.91
N HIS A 244 10.43 -5.74 32.68
CA HIS A 244 10.77 -6.16 34.02
C HIS A 244 9.64 -5.77 35.00
N ASP A 245 9.26 -6.69 35.90
CA ASP A 245 8.15 -6.51 36.85
C ASP A 245 8.25 -5.29 37.80
N SER A 246 9.40 -4.64 37.89
CA SER A 246 9.66 -3.62 38.92
C SER A 246 10.75 -2.61 38.56
N LYS A 247 11.75 -3.01 37.77
CA LYS A 247 12.80 -2.10 37.28
C LYS A 247 12.36 -1.41 35.98
N PRO A 248 12.88 -0.21 35.68
CA PRO A 248 12.50 0.56 34.49
C PRO A 248 13.11 0.01 33.18
N PHE A 249 12.94 -1.29 32.93
CA PHE A 249 13.52 -2.00 31.79
C PHE A 249 12.42 -2.58 30.92
N PHE A 250 12.51 -2.34 29.61
CA PHE A 250 11.65 -3.00 28.63
C PHE A 250 12.36 -3.17 27.29
N SER A 251 11.84 -4.07 26.46
CA SER A 251 12.36 -4.32 25.12
C SER A 251 11.32 -4.84 24.15
N VAL A 252 11.59 -4.64 22.87
CA VAL A 252 10.75 -5.09 21.75
C VAL A 252 11.60 -5.79 20.71
N GLN A 253 11.09 -6.87 20.12
CA GLN A 253 11.77 -7.60 19.03
C GLN A 253 11.72 -6.87 17.68
N PHE A 254 10.69 -6.04 17.48
CA PHE A 254 10.51 -5.28 16.24
C PHE A 254 11.23 -3.92 16.32
N TYR A 255 11.31 -3.22 15.19
CA TYR A 255 12.05 -1.96 15.03
C TYR A 255 11.08 -0.75 15.04
N PRO A 256 10.79 -0.15 16.21
CA PRO A 256 9.86 0.98 16.33
C PRO A 256 10.31 2.26 15.63
N GLU A 257 11.59 2.37 15.28
CA GLU A 257 12.15 3.46 14.49
C GLU A 257 11.84 3.36 13.00
N TYR A 258 11.15 2.30 12.54
CA TYR A 258 10.77 2.13 11.14
C TYR A 258 11.98 2.24 10.17
N CYS A 259 11.77 2.76 8.94
CA CYS A 259 12.79 2.94 7.90
C CYS A 259 13.53 1.65 7.51
N ALA A 260 12.94 0.74 6.72
CA ALA A 260 11.60 0.80 6.13
C ALA A 260 10.51 0.35 7.11
N GLY A 261 9.25 0.75 6.86
CA GLY A 261 8.09 0.25 7.59
C GLY A 261 7.21 1.31 8.26
N PRO A 262 6.14 0.89 8.94
CA PRO A 262 5.14 1.78 9.51
C PRO A 262 5.63 2.48 10.79
N ARG A 263 5.22 3.75 10.97
CA ARG A 263 5.60 4.60 12.13
C ARG A 263 4.76 4.35 13.39
N ASP A 264 3.99 3.27 13.44
CA ASP A 264 2.91 3.06 14.41
C ASP A 264 3.39 2.86 15.85
N THR A 265 4.69 2.56 16.05
CA THR A 265 5.28 2.27 17.37
C THR A 265 6.44 3.20 17.75
N GLU A 266 6.62 4.30 17.00
CA GLU A 266 7.64 5.34 17.28
C GLU A 266 7.46 5.97 18.67
N ASN A 267 6.23 5.98 19.19
CA ASN A 267 5.92 6.48 20.53
C ASN A 267 6.64 5.71 21.66
N LEU A 268 7.15 4.50 21.42
CA LEU A 268 7.96 3.76 22.39
C LEU A 268 9.24 4.53 22.79
N PHE A 269 9.81 5.31 21.87
CA PHE A 269 10.93 6.21 22.19
C PHE A 269 10.49 7.28 23.18
N GLN A 270 9.37 7.95 22.93
CA GLN A 270 8.83 8.95 23.87
C GLN A 270 8.53 8.32 25.24
N ILE A 271 7.99 7.09 25.26
CA ILE A 271 7.74 6.36 26.52
C ILE A 271 9.04 6.09 27.27
N PHE A 272 10.10 5.65 26.59
CA PHE A 272 11.41 5.44 27.22
C PHE A 272 11.92 6.71 27.91
N LEU A 273 11.73 7.86 27.27
CA LEU A 273 12.14 9.15 27.79
C LEU A 273 11.33 9.60 29.01
N ASP A 274 10.02 9.44 28.94
CA ASP A 274 9.13 9.69 30.07
C ASP A 274 9.52 8.82 31.27
N VAL A 275 9.83 7.53 31.03
CA VAL A 275 10.34 6.60 32.06
C VAL A 275 11.63 7.13 32.69
N ILE A 276 12.56 7.70 31.91
CA ILE A 276 13.77 8.32 32.45
C ILE A 276 13.46 9.53 33.33
N GLN A 277 12.62 10.43 32.86
CA GLN A 277 12.27 11.64 33.59
C GLN A 277 11.52 11.32 34.89
N SER A 278 10.55 10.42 34.84
CA SER A 278 9.84 9.93 36.02
C SER A 278 10.81 9.25 36.98
N TYR A 279 11.67 8.35 36.51
CA TYR A 279 12.59 7.65 37.40
C TYR A 279 13.62 8.58 38.06
N LYS A 280 14.08 9.63 37.36
CA LYS A 280 14.95 10.66 37.97
C LYS A 280 14.27 11.39 39.12
N SER A 281 12.98 11.69 38.98
CA SER A 281 12.23 12.49 39.94
C SER A 281 11.69 11.67 41.12
N THR A 282 11.12 10.50 40.87
CA THR A 282 10.42 9.68 41.88
C THR A 282 11.19 8.46 42.34
N LYS A 283 12.24 8.03 41.61
CA LYS A 283 12.97 6.76 41.81
C LYS A 283 12.10 5.50 41.72
N SER A 284 10.86 5.61 41.25
CA SER A 284 9.95 4.48 41.06
C SER A 284 8.99 4.73 39.91
N ILE A 285 8.89 3.78 38.98
CA ILE A 285 7.88 3.76 37.92
C ILE A 285 7.55 2.31 37.58
N ASN A 286 6.26 1.98 37.46
CA ASN A 286 5.83 0.72 36.89
C ASN A 286 5.71 0.88 35.38
N VAL A 287 6.67 0.34 34.63
CA VAL A 287 6.76 0.53 33.18
C VAL A 287 5.60 -0.14 32.45
N GLU A 288 5.15 -1.31 32.90
CA GLU A 288 4.00 -2.01 32.32
C GLU A 288 2.73 -1.16 32.39
N THR A 289 2.42 -0.63 33.58
CA THR A 289 1.25 0.23 33.80
C THR A 289 1.34 1.46 32.91
N TYR A 290 2.51 2.13 32.88
CA TYR A 290 2.71 3.30 32.04
C TYR A 290 2.58 2.98 30.55
N LEU A 291 3.19 1.91 30.06
CA LEU A 291 3.07 1.45 28.67
C LEU A 291 1.61 1.19 28.31
N VAL A 292 0.89 0.41 29.12
CA VAL A 292 -0.53 0.12 28.90
C VAL A 292 -1.33 1.41 28.88
N GLU A 293 -1.15 2.30 29.84
CA GLU A 293 -1.82 3.60 29.86
C GLU A 293 -1.54 4.41 28.59
N GLN A 294 -0.28 4.57 28.16
CA GLN A 294 0.06 5.37 26.97
C GLN A 294 -0.47 4.72 25.67
N LEU A 295 -0.36 3.40 25.55
CA LEU A 295 -0.81 2.68 24.36
C LEU A 295 -2.34 2.58 24.28
N THR A 296 -3.03 2.71 25.41
CA THR A 296 -4.50 2.75 25.51
C THR A 296 -5.07 4.15 25.77
N LYS A 297 -4.24 5.20 25.79
CA LYS A 297 -4.70 6.56 26.15
C LYS A 297 -5.72 7.12 25.16
N HIS A 298 -5.59 6.76 23.89
CA HIS A 298 -6.58 7.05 22.85
C HIS A 298 -7.89 6.27 23.04
N SER A 299 -7.90 5.29 23.95
CA SER A 299 -9.07 4.51 24.38
C SER A 299 -9.78 5.08 25.62
N SER A 300 -9.36 6.23 26.16
CA SER A 300 -9.87 6.72 27.46
C SER A 300 -11.26 7.37 27.39
N THR A 301 -11.75 7.73 26.20
CA THR A 301 -13.20 7.93 25.96
C THR A 301 -13.98 6.61 25.82
N ASP A 302 -13.27 5.47 25.79
CA ASP A 302 -13.72 4.19 25.21
C ASP A 302 -13.84 3.06 26.24
N ASN A 303 -13.82 3.39 27.54
CA ASN A 303 -14.31 2.49 28.59
C ASN A 303 -15.84 2.48 28.71
N ALA A 304 -16.56 3.17 27.81
CA ALA A 304 -17.94 2.78 27.58
C ALA A 304 -17.88 1.32 27.08
N PRO A 305 -18.40 0.33 27.83
CA PRO A 305 -18.50 -1.02 27.29
C PRO A 305 -19.16 -0.89 25.93
N LEU A 306 -18.62 -1.59 24.90
CA LEU A 306 -19.31 -1.84 23.62
C LEU A 306 -20.80 -1.79 23.94
N PRO A 307 -21.57 -0.79 23.43
CA PRO A 307 -22.93 -0.60 23.86
C PRO A 307 -23.59 -1.98 23.91
N ALA A 308 -24.18 -2.38 25.05
CA ALA A 308 -24.71 -3.72 25.27
C ALA A 308 -25.63 -4.21 24.12
N PHE A 309 -26.05 -3.26 23.30
CA PHE A 309 -26.58 -3.33 21.96
C PHE A 309 -25.86 -4.28 20.96
N TYR A 310 -24.53 -4.27 20.81
CA TYR A 310 -23.85 -5.07 19.76
C TYR A 310 -23.95 -6.59 20.01
N LYS A 311 -23.95 -7.03 21.27
CA LYS A 311 -24.24 -8.42 21.67
C LYS A 311 -25.72 -8.83 21.47
N ARG A 312 -26.58 -7.93 21.00
CA ARG A 312 -28.04 -8.11 20.91
C ARG A 312 -28.64 -7.80 19.54
N VAL A 313 -27.85 -7.47 18.53
CA VAL A 313 -28.37 -7.24 17.17
C VAL A 313 -28.92 -8.55 16.63
N LYS A 314 -30.24 -8.60 16.40
CA LYS A 314 -30.94 -9.80 15.88
C LYS A 314 -31.48 -9.56 14.49
N ARG A 315 -31.72 -8.29 14.12
CA ARG A 315 -32.28 -7.88 12.84
C ARG A 315 -31.51 -6.71 12.25
N VAL A 316 -31.09 -6.85 11.00
CA VAL A 316 -30.31 -5.83 10.28
C VAL A 316 -30.99 -5.48 8.96
N LEU A 317 -31.00 -4.19 8.61
CA LEU A 317 -31.34 -3.69 7.28
C LEU A 317 -30.07 -3.34 6.50
N ILE A 318 -29.95 -3.88 5.30
CA ILE A 318 -28.90 -3.54 4.34
C ILE A 318 -29.53 -2.76 3.19
N LEU A 319 -28.96 -1.60 2.89
CA LEU A 319 -29.20 -0.87 1.65
C LEU A 319 -28.08 -1.27 0.68
N GLU A 320 -28.43 -2.06 -0.34
CA GLU A 320 -27.56 -2.54 -1.44
C GLU A 320 -26.15 -3.00 -1.08
N ASN A 321 -25.89 -4.32 -1.14
CA ASN A 321 -24.62 -4.95 -1.55
C ASN A 321 -24.67 -6.48 -1.28
N ASN A 322 -24.50 -7.28 -2.32
CA ASN A 322 -24.62 -8.74 -2.24
C ASN A 322 -23.46 -9.43 -1.47
N GLN A 323 -22.29 -8.79 -1.34
CA GLN A 323 -21.15 -9.36 -0.61
C GLN A 323 -21.37 -9.37 0.91
N VAL A 324 -22.13 -8.39 1.40
CA VAL A 324 -22.48 -8.19 2.83
C VAL A 324 -23.40 -9.30 3.32
N ILE A 325 -24.34 -9.72 2.47
CA ILE A 325 -25.30 -10.78 2.77
C ILE A 325 -24.55 -12.05 3.19
N LYS A 326 -23.48 -12.42 2.47
CA LYS A 326 -22.68 -13.61 2.79
C LYS A 326 -22.05 -13.51 4.18
N ALA A 327 -21.59 -12.33 4.59
CA ALA A 327 -20.92 -12.10 5.86
C ALA A 327 -21.85 -12.20 7.08
N ILE A 328 -23.07 -11.68 6.96
CA ILE A 328 -24.04 -11.68 8.07
C ILE A 328 -24.62 -13.07 8.33
N ASN A 329 -24.70 -13.92 7.31
CA ASN A 329 -25.31 -15.26 7.44
C ASN A 329 -24.65 -16.13 8.52
N GLU A 330 -23.35 -15.95 8.75
CA GLU A 330 -22.61 -16.72 9.75
C GLU A 330 -23.00 -16.38 11.19
N ASP A 331 -23.69 -15.25 11.42
CA ASP A 331 -24.01 -14.73 12.76
C ASP A 331 -25.45 -15.03 13.20
N ASN A 332 -26.24 -15.78 12.42
CA ASN A 332 -27.66 -16.09 12.68
C ASN A 332 -28.54 -14.83 12.89
N VAL A 333 -28.25 -13.75 12.14
CA VAL A 333 -28.99 -12.49 12.20
C VAL A 333 -30.05 -12.45 11.08
N TYR A 334 -31.28 -12.10 11.43
CA TYR A 334 -32.35 -11.91 10.44
C TYR A 334 -32.06 -10.67 9.60
N THR A 335 -31.95 -10.86 8.28
CA THR A 335 -31.47 -9.81 7.38
C THR A 335 -32.56 -9.35 6.43
N VAL A 336 -32.77 -8.04 6.37
CA VAL A 336 -33.63 -7.40 5.38
C VAL A 336 -32.75 -6.66 4.39
N VAL A 337 -32.97 -6.87 3.10
CA VAL A 337 -32.17 -6.26 2.04
C VAL A 337 -33.08 -5.43 1.16
N LEU A 338 -32.75 -4.16 0.96
CA LEU A 338 -33.32 -3.34 -0.09
C LEU A 338 -32.29 -3.20 -1.21
N ASN A 339 -32.64 -3.64 -2.42
CA ASN A 339 -31.73 -3.68 -3.56
C ASN A 339 -32.49 -3.36 -4.85
N GLN A 340 -32.05 -2.37 -5.62
CA GLN A 340 -32.72 -1.94 -6.85
C GLN A 340 -32.64 -2.97 -7.97
N SER A 341 -31.63 -3.84 -7.95
CA SER A 341 -31.43 -4.85 -9.00
C SER A 341 -32.41 -6.01 -8.88
N THR A 342 -33.10 -6.32 -9.98
CA THR A 342 -33.97 -7.50 -10.10
C THR A 342 -33.17 -8.82 -10.17
N SER A 343 -31.85 -8.75 -10.38
CA SER A 343 -30.94 -9.89 -10.40
C SER A 343 -30.44 -10.25 -9.01
N ILE A 344 -31.34 -10.79 -8.18
CA ILE A 344 -31.00 -11.32 -6.86
C ILE A 344 -30.12 -12.58 -7.05
N PRO A 345 -28.88 -12.62 -6.52
CA PRO A 345 -28.03 -13.81 -6.60
C PRO A 345 -28.74 -15.02 -6.01
N GLN A 346 -28.52 -16.20 -6.60
CA GLN A 346 -29.16 -17.44 -6.16
C GLN A 346 -28.89 -17.75 -4.68
N THR A 347 -27.74 -17.33 -4.16
CA THR A 347 -27.37 -17.39 -2.74
C THR A 347 -28.34 -16.66 -1.81
N ALA A 348 -29.03 -15.61 -2.24
CA ALA A 348 -30.01 -14.88 -1.43
C ALA A 348 -31.38 -15.58 -1.30
N LYS A 349 -31.65 -16.63 -2.09
CA LYS A 349 -32.92 -17.37 -2.06
C LYS A 349 -32.97 -18.45 -0.98
N ASP A 350 -31.83 -18.99 -0.57
CA ASP A 350 -31.73 -20.10 0.41
C ASP A 350 -31.47 -19.61 1.85
N LEU A 351 -31.55 -18.31 2.10
CA LEU A 351 -31.14 -17.66 3.35
C LEU A 351 -32.33 -17.12 4.16
N LEU A 352 -32.13 -16.92 5.48
CA LEU A 352 -33.02 -16.21 6.42
C LEU A 352 -33.11 -14.69 6.10
N SER A 353 -33.37 -14.35 4.83
CA SER A 353 -33.33 -12.98 4.32
C SER A 353 -34.57 -12.59 3.53
N LYS A 354 -35.13 -11.41 3.82
CA LYS A 354 -36.23 -10.81 3.04
C LYS A 354 -35.66 -9.73 2.13
N VAL A 355 -35.78 -9.92 0.82
CA VAL A 355 -35.28 -8.97 -0.19
C VAL A 355 -36.44 -8.14 -0.76
N TYR A 356 -36.22 -6.82 -0.86
CA TYR A 356 -37.14 -5.84 -1.41
C TYR A 356 -36.53 -5.17 -2.65
N PRO A 357 -37.09 -5.40 -3.85
CA PRO A 357 -36.59 -4.82 -5.09
C PRO A 357 -37.11 -3.39 -5.30
N PHE A 358 -36.79 -2.47 -4.39
CA PHE A 358 -37.24 -1.08 -4.43
C PHE A 358 -36.07 -0.10 -4.48
N SER A 359 -36.31 1.09 -5.01
CA SER A 359 -35.38 2.23 -4.97
C SER A 359 -35.07 2.65 -3.54
N ILE A 360 -33.80 3.02 -3.30
CA ILE A 360 -33.33 3.52 -2.01
C ILE A 360 -33.83 4.96 -1.83
N ILE A 361 -35.06 5.10 -1.32
CA ILE A 361 -35.71 6.40 -1.07
C ILE A 361 -36.20 6.40 0.39
N PRO A 362 -36.08 7.53 1.13
CA PRO A 362 -36.44 7.58 2.55
C PRO A 362 -37.82 7.02 2.90
N ASN A 363 -38.84 7.30 2.07
CA ASN A 363 -40.20 6.80 2.30
C ASN A 363 -40.29 5.26 2.23
N TYR A 364 -39.62 4.61 1.27
CA TYR A 364 -39.60 3.14 1.19
C TYR A 364 -38.81 2.53 2.34
N VAL A 365 -37.68 3.15 2.70
CA VAL A 365 -36.88 2.69 3.85
C VAL A 365 -37.68 2.81 5.15
N GLU A 366 -38.40 3.91 5.39
CA GLU A 366 -39.29 4.06 6.56
C GLU A 366 -40.37 2.96 6.61
N GLN A 367 -40.97 2.61 5.47
CA GLN A 367 -41.95 1.53 5.41
C GLN A 367 -41.34 0.18 5.83
N ILE A 368 -40.11 -0.10 5.41
CA ILE A 368 -39.37 -1.30 5.82
C ILE A 368 -39.04 -1.26 7.31
N LEU A 369 -38.55 -0.13 7.83
CA LEU A 369 -38.29 0.08 9.26
C LEU A 369 -39.55 -0.19 10.09
N ARG A 370 -40.72 0.25 9.61
CA ARG A 370 -42.02 0.02 10.25
C ARG A 370 -42.42 -1.46 10.28
N ILE A 371 -42.21 -2.19 9.19
CA ILE A 371 -42.63 -3.59 9.03
C ILE A 371 -41.71 -4.54 9.80
N HIS A 372 -40.40 -4.42 9.59
CA HIS A 372 -39.42 -5.41 10.10
C HIS A 372 -38.81 -5.03 11.43
N ARG A 373 -38.86 -3.74 11.79
CA ARG A 373 -38.29 -3.20 13.03
C ARG A 373 -36.83 -3.65 13.23
N PRO A 374 -35.93 -3.42 12.26
CA PRO A 374 -34.54 -3.85 12.39
C PRO A 374 -33.88 -3.13 13.56
N ASP A 375 -33.01 -3.83 14.27
CA ASP A 375 -32.28 -3.27 15.40
C ASP A 375 -31.18 -2.33 14.90
N GLY A 376 -30.58 -2.64 13.74
CA GLY A 376 -29.59 -1.78 13.09
C GLY A 376 -29.68 -1.71 11.57
N ILE A 377 -29.03 -0.68 11.01
CA ILE A 377 -28.94 -0.40 9.58
C ILE A 377 -27.46 -0.27 9.16
N LEU A 378 -27.15 -0.85 8.01
CA LEU A 378 -25.85 -0.74 7.34
C LEU A 378 -25.97 0.19 6.14
N LEU A 379 -25.09 1.20 6.06
CA LEU A 379 -25.17 2.32 5.12
C LEU A 379 -23.92 2.46 4.24
N SER A 380 -22.75 1.94 4.65
CA SER A 380 -21.46 2.27 4.00
C SER A 380 -21.05 1.31 2.88
N PHE A 381 -21.97 0.43 2.46
CA PHE A 381 -21.69 -0.66 1.51
C PHE A 381 -22.11 -0.37 0.06
N ASP A 382 -22.75 0.77 -0.17
CA ASP A 382 -23.31 1.21 -1.45
C ASP A 382 -22.75 2.59 -1.88
N GLU A 383 -23.02 2.98 -3.12
CA GLU A 383 -22.81 4.31 -3.68
C GLU A 383 -23.57 5.41 -2.88
N GLU A 384 -23.28 6.67 -3.17
CA GLU A 384 -23.70 7.87 -2.44
C GLU A 384 -25.18 7.89 -2.00
N THR A 385 -26.07 7.23 -2.77
CA THR A 385 -27.51 7.17 -2.51
C THR A 385 -27.89 6.58 -1.16
N ALA A 386 -27.33 5.43 -0.75
CA ALA A 386 -27.66 4.83 0.55
C ALA A 386 -27.20 5.69 1.72
N LEU A 387 -26.03 6.32 1.55
CA LEU A 387 -25.45 7.23 2.52
C LEU A 387 -26.35 8.46 2.75
N HIS A 388 -26.72 9.14 1.66
CA HIS A 388 -27.61 10.30 1.69
C HIS A 388 -28.99 9.95 2.27
N CYS A 389 -29.55 8.80 1.90
CA CYS A 389 -30.81 8.30 2.45
C CYS A 389 -30.70 8.07 3.97
N GLY A 390 -29.61 7.42 4.43
CA GLY A 390 -29.34 7.20 5.85
C GLY A 390 -29.21 8.48 6.66
N VAL A 391 -28.48 9.48 6.13
CA VAL A 391 -28.35 10.82 6.75
C VAL A 391 -29.71 11.49 6.86
N HIS A 392 -30.51 11.50 5.80
CA HIS A 392 -31.86 12.08 5.81
C HIS A 392 -32.78 11.42 6.84
N LEU A 393 -32.75 10.09 6.94
CA LEU A 393 -33.55 9.33 7.92
C LEU A 393 -33.13 9.63 9.37
N HIS A 394 -31.83 9.90 9.59
CA HIS A 394 -31.31 10.32 10.90
C HIS A 394 -31.78 11.73 11.26
N GLU A 395 -31.58 12.70 10.37
CA GLU A 395 -31.96 14.11 10.57
C GLU A 395 -33.47 14.28 10.77
N SER A 396 -34.27 13.48 10.07
CA SER A 396 -35.74 13.45 10.21
C SER A 396 -36.22 12.76 11.50
N GLY A 397 -35.32 12.24 12.34
CA GLY A 397 -35.65 11.50 13.56
C GLY A 397 -36.30 10.12 13.32
N ILE A 398 -36.33 9.64 12.08
CA ILE A 398 -37.00 8.39 11.69
C ILE A 398 -36.25 7.18 12.27
N LEU A 399 -34.91 7.16 12.21
CA LEU A 399 -34.12 6.08 12.81
C LEU A 399 -34.39 5.94 14.31
N GLN A 400 -34.45 7.07 15.03
CA GLN A 400 -34.75 7.11 16.46
C GLN A 400 -36.19 6.64 16.76
N LYS A 401 -37.17 7.08 15.95
CA LYS A 401 -38.59 6.67 16.04
C LYS A 401 -38.76 5.14 15.96
N TYR A 402 -37.93 4.45 15.18
CA TYR A 402 -37.97 3.01 15.03
C TYR A 402 -36.92 2.25 15.86
N SER A 403 -36.14 2.96 16.69
CA SER A 403 -35.04 2.41 17.50
C SER A 403 -34.03 1.61 16.68
N CYS A 404 -33.73 2.10 15.47
CA CYS A 404 -32.79 1.50 14.54
C CYS A 404 -31.47 2.28 14.58
N ASN A 405 -30.37 1.62 14.95
CA ASN A 405 -29.05 2.25 15.07
C ASN A 405 -28.23 2.05 13.80
N VAL A 406 -27.44 3.05 13.42
CA VAL A 406 -26.39 2.88 12.41
C VAL A 406 -25.26 2.06 13.04
N LEU A 407 -24.89 0.93 12.44
CA LEU A 407 -23.97 -0.04 13.06
C LEU A 407 -22.49 0.23 12.76
N GLU A 408 -22.20 1.11 11.79
CA GLU A 408 -20.87 1.31 11.21
C GLU A 408 -20.32 2.70 11.58
N THR A 409 -20.04 3.53 10.56
CA THR A 409 -19.64 4.91 10.68
C THR A 409 -20.77 5.77 11.25
N LEU A 410 -20.44 6.63 12.22
CA LEU A 410 -21.39 7.59 12.78
C LEU A 410 -21.86 8.58 11.70
N ILE A 411 -23.15 8.95 11.73
CA ILE A 411 -23.73 9.93 10.80
C ILE A 411 -22.99 11.27 10.86
N GLN A 412 -22.54 11.69 12.05
CA GLN A 412 -21.75 12.90 12.21
C GLN A 412 -20.44 12.84 11.41
N SER A 413 -19.73 11.72 11.46
CA SER A 413 -18.49 11.52 10.70
C SER A 413 -18.74 11.52 9.20
N ILE A 414 -19.89 10.99 8.76
CA ILE A 414 -20.35 11.04 7.36
C ILE A 414 -20.60 12.50 6.93
N GLN A 415 -21.24 13.31 7.77
CA GLN A 415 -21.44 14.74 7.51
C GLN A 415 -20.10 15.48 7.43
N SER A 416 -19.16 15.18 8.34
CA SER A 416 -17.83 15.78 8.35
C SER A 416 -17.04 15.52 7.05
N ILE A 417 -17.18 14.36 6.41
CA ILE A 417 -16.49 14.06 5.14
C ILE A 417 -17.22 14.57 3.89
N THR A 418 -18.51 14.90 4.00
CA THR A 418 -19.33 15.32 2.85
C THR A 418 -19.43 16.85 2.73
N ASP A 419 -19.29 17.60 3.81
CA ASP A 419 -19.16 19.07 3.80
C ASP A 419 -17.68 19.50 3.84
N GLN A 420 -17.25 20.27 2.85
CA GLN A 420 -15.85 20.72 2.70
C GLN A 420 -15.35 21.57 3.87
N CYS A 421 -16.21 22.39 4.48
CA CYS A 421 -15.83 23.24 5.61
C CYS A 421 -15.60 22.39 6.86
N LEU A 422 -16.50 21.45 7.13
CA LEU A 422 -16.32 20.50 8.24
C LEU A 422 -15.06 19.65 8.00
N PHE A 423 -14.89 19.09 6.80
CA PHE A 423 -13.70 18.30 6.46
C PHE A 423 -12.40 19.07 6.71
N THR A 424 -12.34 20.34 6.29
CA THR A 424 -11.17 21.19 6.52
C THR A 424 -10.92 21.42 8.01
N GLN A 425 -11.97 21.68 8.79
CA GLN A 425 -11.85 21.86 10.23
C GLN A 425 -11.32 20.59 10.89
N GLU A 426 -11.85 19.42 10.54
CA GLU A 426 -11.43 18.13 11.10
C GLU A 426 -9.96 17.81 10.77
N MET A 427 -9.52 18.14 9.55
CA MET A 427 -8.10 18.04 9.15
C MET A 427 -7.22 19.02 9.93
N ALA A 428 -7.69 20.25 10.18
CA ALA A 428 -6.97 21.24 10.96
C ALA A 428 -6.86 20.86 12.44
N ASP A 429 -7.90 20.25 13.02
CA ASP A 429 -7.93 19.80 14.41
C ASP A 429 -6.88 18.71 14.69
N ILE A 430 -6.54 17.91 13.68
CA ILE A 430 -5.44 16.95 13.74
C ILE A 430 -4.10 17.52 13.26
N GLY A 431 -4.02 18.80 12.90
CA GLY A 431 -2.80 19.47 12.44
C GLY A 431 -2.35 19.07 11.03
N GLU A 432 -3.26 18.52 10.22
CA GLU A 432 -2.99 18.15 8.82
C GLU A 432 -3.40 19.27 7.87
N LYS A 433 -2.83 19.23 6.65
CA LYS A 433 -3.00 20.29 5.66
C LYS A 433 -4.04 19.91 4.62
N VAL A 434 -4.88 20.87 4.27
CA VAL A 434 -5.75 20.82 3.08
C VAL A 434 -5.36 21.94 2.12
N VAL A 435 -5.80 21.82 0.87
CA VAL A 435 -5.61 22.86 -0.14
C VAL A 435 -6.39 24.11 0.27
N SER A 436 -5.82 25.29 -0.01
CA SER A 436 -6.49 26.56 0.22
C SER A 436 -7.69 26.71 -0.71
N TYR A 437 -8.84 27.07 -0.13
CA TYR A 437 -10.09 27.27 -0.84
C TYR A 437 -10.83 28.51 -0.34
N GLU A 438 -11.79 28.99 -1.12
CA GLU A 438 -12.75 30.00 -0.72
C GLU A 438 -14.17 29.57 -1.06
N VAL A 439 -15.12 29.91 -0.18
CA VAL A 439 -16.55 29.74 -0.44
C VAL A 439 -17.06 31.02 -1.08
N VAL A 440 -17.67 30.89 -2.27
CA VAL A 440 -18.20 32.00 -3.06
C VAL A 440 -19.67 31.77 -3.39
N LYS A 441 -20.42 32.86 -3.59
CA LYS A 441 -21.87 32.83 -3.84
C LYS A 441 -22.27 33.39 -5.21
N SER A 442 -21.36 34.05 -5.90
CA SER A 442 -21.64 34.73 -7.16
C SER A 442 -20.48 34.60 -8.14
N LEU A 443 -20.77 34.86 -9.42
CA LEU A 443 -19.74 34.95 -10.45
C LEU A 443 -18.71 36.04 -10.13
N GLU A 444 -19.14 37.19 -9.59
CA GLU A 444 -18.25 38.29 -9.22
C GLU A 444 -17.28 37.89 -8.11
N GLU A 445 -17.79 37.28 -7.03
CA GLU A 445 -16.95 36.75 -5.95
C GLU A 445 -15.96 35.70 -6.47
N THR A 446 -16.42 34.80 -7.33
CA THR A 446 -15.57 33.75 -7.92
C THR A 446 -14.41 34.35 -8.73
N LEU A 447 -14.67 35.42 -9.49
CA LEU A 447 -13.64 36.10 -10.28
C LEU A 447 -12.60 36.80 -9.39
N ILE A 448 -13.04 37.42 -8.29
CA ILE A 448 -12.13 38.04 -7.31
C ILE A 448 -11.25 36.98 -6.63
N SER A 449 -11.85 35.85 -6.25
CA SER A 449 -11.11 34.72 -5.66
C SER A 449 -10.10 34.10 -6.63
N ALA A 450 -10.46 33.96 -7.91
CA ALA A 450 -9.55 33.46 -8.94
C ALA A 450 -8.34 34.39 -9.16
N GLU A 451 -8.53 35.71 -9.06
CA GLU A 451 -7.43 36.69 -9.10
C GLU A 451 -6.47 36.58 -7.90
N ARG A 452 -6.93 36.04 -6.76
CA ARG A 452 -6.07 35.77 -5.59
C ARG A 452 -5.32 34.45 -5.69
N PHE A 453 -5.95 33.41 -6.23
CA PHE A 453 -5.34 32.08 -6.32
C PHE A 453 -4.40 31.90 -7.52
N ASP A 454 -4.48 32.80 -8.50
CA ASP A 454 -3.91 32.68 -9.84
C ASP A 454 -4.46 31.47 -10.62
N HIS A 455 -4.68 31.66 -11.92
CA HIS A 455 -5.07 30.54 -12.78
C HIS A 455 -3.90 29.55 -12.98
N PRO A 456 -4.20 28.25 -13.16
CA PRO A 456 -5.54 27.64 -13.16
C PRO A 456 -6.17 27.55 -11.77
N VAL A 457 -7.50 27.47 -11.72
CA VAL A 457 -8.28 27.24 -10.47
C VAL A 457 -9.28 26.10 -10.67
N LEU A 458 -9.58 25.37 -9.60
CA LEU A 458 -10.63 24.36 -9.59
C LEU A 458 -11.91 24.98 -9.02
N VAL A 459 -13.03 24.82 -9.72
CA VAL A 459 -14.34 25.22 -9.22
C VAL A 459 -15.17 23.97 -8.95
N CYS A 460 -15.76 23.89 -7.76
CA CYS A 460 -16.61 22.80 -7.31
C CYS A 460 -17.95 23.33 -6.80
N ALA A 461 -19.05 22.65 -7.11
CA ALA A 461 -20.36 22.91 -6.56
C ALA A 461 -21.05 21.60 -6.18
N THR A 462 -21.71 21.60 -5.03
CA THR A 462 -22.51 20.47 -4.55
C THR A 462 -23.98 20.86 -4.59
N PHE A 463 -24.81 20.00 -5.18
CA PHE A 463 -26.25 20.19 -5.31
C PHE A 463 -26.99 19.53 -4.12
N PRO A 464 -28.19 20.02 -3.75
CA PRO A 464 -28.98 19.43 -2.65
C PRO A 464 -29.32 17.94 -2.86
N GLU A 465 -29.36 17.50 -4.11
CA GLU A 465 -29.64 16.13 -4.56
C GLU A 465 -28.42 15.21 -4.48
N GLY A 466 -27.25 15.73 -4.09
CA GLY A 466 -25.99 14.98 -3.97
C GLY A 466 -25.07 15.11 -5.18
N ASP A 467 -25.57 15.56 -6.34
CA ASP A 467 -24.75 15.77 -7.53
C ASP A 467 -23.62 16.77 -7.27
N ARG A 468 -22.42 16.47 -7.77
CA ARG A 468 -21.27 17.36 -7.70
C ARG A 468 -20.81 17.71 -9.11
N ILE A 469 -20.73 19.01 -9.40
CA ILE A 469 -20.11 19.51 -10.63
C ILE A 469 -18.77 20.14 -10.24
N SER A 470 -17.71 19.71 -10.92
CA SER A 470 -16.38 20.30 -10.75
C SER A 470 -15.69 20.49 -12.09
N GLY A 471 -14.78 21.47 -12.16
CA GLY A 471 -14.00 21.72 -13.37
C GLY A 471 -12.83 22.66 -13.13
N TYR A 472 -11.69 22.33 -13.75
CA TYR A 472 -10.54 23.21 -13.82
C TYR A 472 -10.76 24.29 -14.88
N THR A 473 -10.28 25.51 -14.60
CA THR A 473 -10.39 26.64 -15.51
C THR A 473 -9.02 27.31 -15.64
N ASP A 474 -8.46 27.28 -16.85
CA ASP A 474 -7.10 27.76 -17.12
C ASP A 474 -7.07 29.28 -17.35
N ASN A 475 -8.24 29.91 -17.53
CA ASN A 475 -8.37 31.34 -17.73
C ASN A 475 -9.76 31.88 -17.34
N ARG A 476 -9.86 33.22 -17.27
CA ARG A 476 -11.09 33.93 -16.91
C ARG A 476 -12.30 33.58 -17.79
N LYS A 477 -12.12 33.31 -19.09
CA LYS A 477 -13.23 33.02 -20.01
C LYS A 477 -13.86 31.67 -19.70
N GLU A 478 -13.03 30.64 -19.52
CA GLU A 478 -13.48 29.30 -19.10
C GLU A 478 -14.18 29.35 -17.74
N LEU A 479 -13.63 30.13 -16.79
CA LEU A 479 -14.22 30.32 -15.48
C LEU A 479 -15.65 30.90 -15.55
N ILE A 480 -15.84 31.96 -16.35
CA ILE A 480 -17.17 32.55 -16.55
C ILE A 480 -18.13 31.52 -17.14
N SER A 481 -17.70 30.76 -18.15
CA SER A 481 -18.54 29.75 -18.80
C SER A 481 -18.97 28.65 -17.82
N LEU A 482 -18.03 28.09 -17.05
CA LEU A 482 -18.29 27.01 -16.12
C LEU A 482 -19.21 27.46 -14.98
N VAL A 483 -18.89 28.59 -14.33
CA VAL A 483 -19.66 29.10 -13.19
C VAL A 483 -21.07 29.50 -13.62
N THR A 484 -21.23 30.10 -14.80
CA THR A 484 -22.56 30.44 -15.35
C THR A 484 -23.39 29.17 -15.57
N SER A 485 -22.79 28.11 -16.12
CA SER A 485 -23.47 26.82 -16.30
C SER A 485 -23.89 26.19 -14.96
N ILE A 486 -23.01 26.21 -13.95
CA ILE A 486 -23.29 25.69 -12.61
C ILE A 486 -24.44 26.47 -11.95
N LEU A 487 -24.37 27.80 -11.95
CA LEU A 487 -25.39 28.67 -11.34
C LEU A 487 -26.76 28.53 -12.03
N ALA A 488 -26.77 28.34 -13.35
CA ALA A 488 -28.00 28.07 -14.10
C ALA A 488 -28.64 26.74 -13.66
N GLY A 489 -27.84 25.67 -13.50
CA GLY A 489 -28.32 24.38 -12.98
C GLY A 489 -28.85 24.47 -11.55
N LEU A 490 -28.16 25.20 -10.67
CA LEU A 490 -28.58 25.40 -9.27
C LEU A 490 -29.94 26.11 -9.19
N SER A 491 -30.15 27.11 -10.06
CA SER A 491 -31.41 27.86 -10.14
C SER A 491 -32.59 26.99 -10.60
N GLN A 492 -32.33 25.90 -11.33
CA GLN A 492 -33.34 25.00 -11.88
C GLN A 492 -33.74 23.88 -10.89
N SER A 493 -32.79 23.42 -10.05
CA SER A 493 -33.03 22.45 -8.94
C SER A 493 -33.75 23.09 -7.74
N LEU A 494 -33.54 24.38 -7.47
CA LEU A 494 -34.16 25.11 -6.33
C LEU A 494 -35.66 25.43 -6.47
N ILE A 495 -36.36 24.94 -7.50
CA ILE A 495 -37.80 25.18 -7.70
C ILE A 495 -38.67 24.28 -6.80
N ASP A 496 -38.14 23.18 -6.27
CA ASP A 496 -38.86 22.33 -5.31
C ASP A 496 -38.61 22.77 -3.85
N LYS A 497 -39.47 23.66 -3.35
CA LYS A 497 -39.51 24.06 -1.94
C LYS A 497 -40.14 22.95 -1.08
N SER A 498 -39.44 22.49 -0.05
CA SER A 498 -39.84 22.61 1.36
C SER A 498 -39.04 21.69 2.29
N GLN A 499 -38.61 22.22 3.43
CA GLN A 499 -38.04 21.51 4.60
C GLN A 499 -36.58 21.00 4.49
N SER A 500 -35.59 21.90 4.41
CA SER A 500 -34.35 21.70 5.15
C SER A 500 -33.63 23.05 5.36
N SER A 501 -33.18 23.31 6.58
CA SER A 501 -32.65 24.58 7.10
C SER A 501 -31.21 24.90 6.65
N ILE A 502 -30.74 24.34 5.54
CA ILE A 502 -29.34 24.46 5.13
C ILE A 502 -29.28 25.20 3.79
N ASP A 503 -28.57 26.33 3.80
CA ASP A 503 -28.16 27.17 2.66
C ASP A 503 -27.22 26.32 1.75
N LYS A 504 -27.77 25.37 0.98
CA LYS A 504 -27.03 24.23 0.40
C LYS A 504 -26.29 24.47 -0.92
N SER A 505 -26.55 25.56 -1.64
CA SER A 505 -25.82 25.85 -2.87
C SER A 505 -24.56 26.69 -2.57
N LYS A 506 -23.45 26.01 -2.24
CA LYS A 506 -22.13 26.62 -2.06
C LYS A 506 -21.27 26.36 -3.32
N LEU A 507 -20.72 27.42 -3.91
CA LEU A 507 -19.61 27.30 -4.85
C LEU A 507 -18.31 27.38 -4.07
N LEU A 508 -17.38 26.50 -4.42
CA LEU A 508 -16.03 26.42 -3.89
C LEU A 508 -15.05 26.71 -5.01
N ILE A 509 -14.04 27.51 -4.71
CA ILE A 509 -12.91 27.75 -5.59
C ILE A 509 -11.62 27.41 -4.85
N ASP A 510 -10.84 26.50 -5.44
CA ASP A 510 -9.58 26.02 -4.89
C ASP A 510 -8.41 26.54 -5.75
N LYS A 511 -7.28 26.81 -5.09
CA LYS A 511 -5.99 26.91 -5.79
C LYS A 511 -5.75 25.63 -6.58
N SER A 512 -5.27 25.68 -7.82
CA SER A 512 -5.08 24.45 -8.61
C SER A 512 -3.98 23.53 -8.09
N PHE A 513 -4.30 22.23 -8.17
CA PHE A 513 -3.45 21.08 -7.89
C PHE A 513 -3.57 20.08 -9.06
N LYS A 514 -3.93 20.58 -10.25
CA LYS A 514 -4.18 19.84 -11.51
C LYS A 514 -3.06 18.85 -11.86
N ASP A 515 -1.81 19.22 -11.57
CA ASP A 515 -0.60 18.47 -11.92
C ASP A 515 -0.11 17.51 -10.81
N TRP A 516 -0.80 17.44 -9.68
CA TRP A 516 -0.36 16.63 -8.54
C TRP A 516 -0.59 15.14 -8.79
N ARG A 517 0.26 14.31 -8.16
CA ARG A 517 0.04 12.86 -8.05
C ARG A 517 -1.19 12.60 -7.19
N LYS A 518 -1.94 11.56 -7.54
CA LYS A 518 -3.13 11.13 -6.81
C LYS A 518 -2.93 9.74 -6.23
N ILE A 519 -2.91 9.70 -4.90
CA ILE A 519 -2.63 8.53 -4.08
C ILE A 519 -3.86 8.23 -3.22
N GLU A 520 -4.24 6.96 -3.17
CA GLU A 520 -5.41 6.50 -2.43
C GLU A 520 -5.02 5.39 -1.46
N TYR A 521 -5.55 5.45 -0.23
CA TYR A 521 -5.35 4.45 0.81
C TYR A 521 -6.69 3.92 1.28
N GLU A 522 -6.80 2.60 1.37
CA GLU A 522 -7.97 1.91 1.90
C GLU A 522 -7.65 1.45 3.31
N VAL A 523 -8.37 2.02 4.27
CA VAL A 523 -8.08 1.87 5.70
C VAL A 523 -9.25 1.17 6.38
N VAL A 524 -8.92 0.17 7.20
CA VAL A 524 -9.89 -0.51 8.05
C VAL A 524 -9.59 -0.17 9.50
N ARG A 525 -10.63 0.25 10.20
CA ARG A 525 -10.57 0.64 11.60
C ARG A 525 -11.64 -0.08 12.41
N LYS A 526 -11.27 -0.53 13.61
CA LYS A 526 -12.25 -0.78 14.67
C LYS A 526 -12.54 0.52 15.41
N GLN A 527 -13.80 0.74 15.75
CA GLN A 527 -14.36 1.98 16.32
C GLN A 527 -13.51 2.71 17.38
N TYR A 528 -12.58 2.04 18.09
CA TYR A 528 -11.77 2.60 19.19
C TYR A 528 -10.40 1.93 19.42
N ASN A 529 -9.81 1.26 18.41
CA ASN A 529 -8.56 0.50 18.64
C ASN A 529 -7.70 0.37 17.36
N ASN A 530 -7.59 -0.84 16.82
CA ASN A 530 -6.75 -1.17 15.67
C ASN A 530 -7.20 -0.43 14.40
N CYS A 531 -6.23 0.12 13.67
CA CYS A 531 -6.39 0.81 12.39
C CYS A 531 -5.26 0.38 11.46
N ILE A 532 -5.59 -0.21 10.31
CA ILE A 532 -4.62 -0.78 9.36
C ILE A 532 -4.94 -0.37 7.94
N VAL A 533 -3.90 -0.24 7.11
CA VAL A 533 -4.05 -0.01 5.68
C VAL A 533 -4.11 -1.35 4.95
N ILE A 534 -5.19 -1.56 4.20
CA ILE A 534 -5.43 -2.79 3.45
C ILE A 534 -4.90 -2.71 2.03
N CYS A 535 -5.05 -1.56 1.39
CA CYS A 535 -4.62 -1.37 0.00
C CYS A 535 -4.16 0.06 -0.20
N ASN A 536 -3.22 0.22 -1.12
CA ASN A 536 -2.75 1.52 -1.56
C ASN A 536 -2.73 1.54 -3.09
N MET A 537 -3.08 2.68 -3.67
CA MET A 537 -3.31 2.84 -5.10
C MET A 537 -2.69 4.14 -5.58
N GLU A 538 -2.08 4.10 -6.77
CA GLU A 538 -1.53 5.25 -7.46
C GLU A 538 -2.25 5.41 -8.79
N ASN A 539 -2.77 6.61 -9.05
CA ASN A 539 -3.30 6.93 -10.36
C ASN A 539 -2.12 7.25 -11.29
N ILE A 540 -2.11 6.67 -12.49
CA ILE A 540 -1.13 7.00 -13.54
C ILE A 540 -1.38 8.42 -14.04
N ASP A 541 -2.66 8.77 -14.19
CA ASP A 541 -3.10 10.09 -14.60
C ASP A 541 -2.97 11.10 -13.45
N PRO A 542 -2.67 12.37 -13.76
CA PRO A 542 -2.64 13.43 -12.76
C PRO A 542 -4.05 13.73 -12.24
N LEU A 543 -4.10 14.48 -11.14
CA LEU A 543 -5.35 14.77 -10.43
C LEU A 543 -6.43 15.49 -11.25
N SER A 544 -6.07 16.12 -12.37
CA SER A 544 -7.04 16.68 -13.32
C SER A 544 -8.06 15.67 -13.85
N CYS A 545 -7.73 14.38 -13.80
CA CYS A 545 -8.59 13.30 -14.26
C CYS A 545 -9.46 12.75 -13.12
N CYS A 546 -10.76 12.53 -13.41
CA CYS A 546 -11.69 11.92 -12.46
C CYS A 546 -11.25 10.49 -12.10
N THR A 547 -11.40 10.08 -10.84
CA THR A 547 -10.98 8.75 -10.33
C THR A 547 -11.62 7.60 -11.09
N ASP A 548 -12.90 7.75 -11.45
CA ASP A 548 -13.66 6.72 -12.16
C ASP A 548 -13.22 6.54 -13.60
N HIS A 549 -12.40 7.47 -14.09
CA HIS A 549 -11.88 7.53 -15.45
C HIS A 549 -10.36 7.36 -15.52
N SER A 550 -9.70 7.35 -14.36
CA SER A 550 -8.24 7.27 -14.27
C SER A 550 -7.76 5.83 -14.41
N ILE A 551 -6.59 5.65 -15.01
CA ILE A 551 -5.85 4.39 -14.92
C ILE A 551 -5.20 4.33 -13.54
N VAL A 552 -5.47 3.26 -12.80
CA VAL A 552 -5.00 3.09 -11.41
C VAL A 552 -4.14 1.85 -11.31
N VAL A 553 -3.01 1.95 -10.60
CA VAL A 553 -2.15 0.82 -10.27
C VAL A 553 -2.15 0.55 -8.77
N ALA A 554 -2.05 -0.72 -8.40
CA ALA A 554 -1.89 -1.16 -7.01
C ALA A 554 -0.78 -2.23 -6.91
N SER A 555 0.18 -2.12 -6.00
CA SER A 555 0.43 -1.03 -5.04
C SER A 555 0.99 0.24 -5.70
N ASN A 556 1.28 1.28 -4.90
CA ASN A 556 2.04 2.45 -5.33
C ASN A 556 3.40 2.04 -5.93
N GLN A 557 3.84 2.76 -6.97
CA GLN A 557 5.08 2.48 -7.68
C GLN A 557 6.12 3.58 -7.47
N THR A 558 5.71 4.84 -7.38
CA THR A 558 6.62 5.99 -7.44
C THR A 558 6.81 6.75 -6.13
N LEU A 559 6.35 6.17 -5.01
CA LEU A 559 6.55 6.72 -3.68
C LEU A 559 7.80 6.14 -3.02
N SER A 560 8.62 7.03 -2.45
CA SER A 560 9.66 6.64 -1.49
C SER A 560 9.04 6.10 -0.20
N ASN A 561 9.84 5.40 0.63
CA ASN A 561 9.38 4.92 1.94
C ASN A 561 8.87 6.06 2.83
N ASP A 562 9.52 7.22 2.81
CA ASP A 562 9.10 8.39 3.57
C ASP A 562 7.76 8.94 3.11
N GLU A 563 7.57 9.12 1.80
CA GLU A 563 6.29 9.60 1.24
C GLU A 563 5.17 8.60 1.52
N TYR A 564 5.43 7.30 1.30
CA TYR A 564 4.48 6.23 1.54
C TYR A 564 4.02 6.22 3.01
N ASN A 565 4.96 6.21 3.96
CA ASN A 565 4.61 6.13 5.37
C ASN A 565 4.05 7.45 5.91
N LEU A 566 4.44 8.59 5.36
CA LEU A 566 3.79 9.88 5.67
C LEU A 566 2.30 9.83 5.31
N LEU A 567 1.98 9.49 4.05
CA LEU A 567 0.58 9.45 3.61
C LEU A 567 -0.21 8.34 4.33
N ARG A 568 0.42 7.19 4.60
CA ARG A 568 -0.16 6.10 5.41
C ARG A 568 -0.51 6.60 6.82
N SER A 569 0.41 7.26 7.52
CA SER A 569 0.20 7.78 8.88
C SER A 569 -0.88 8.86 8.92
N VAL A 570 -0.90 9.79 7.95
CA VAL A 570 -1.99 10.78 7.81
C VAL A 570 -3.34 10.09 7.61
N SER A 571 -3.39 9.06 6.75
CA SER A 571 -4.62 8.30 6.52
C SER A 571 -5.13 7.63 7.80
N ILE A 572 -4.25 6.96 8.55
CA ILE A 572 -4.61 6.33 9.83
C ILE A 572 -5.09 7.37 10.84
N LYS A 573 -4.37 8.49 10.97
CA LYS A 573 -4.68 9.58 11.90
C LYS A 573 -6.05 10.19 11.62
N PHE A 574 -6.35 10.48 10.35
CA PHE A 574 -7.64 11.00 9.91
C PHE A 574 -8.79 10.03 10.17
N ILE A 575 -8.62 8.76 9.77
CA ILE A 575 -9.63 7.72 9.99
C ILE A 575 -9.85 7.47 11.49
N HIS A 576 -8.78 7.57 12.30
CA HIS A 576 -8.87 7.46 13.75
C HIS A 576 -9.67 8.60 14.36
N HIS A 577 -9.41 9.84 13.93
CA HIS A 577 -10.08 11.05 14.41
C HIS A 577 -11.59 11.04 14.12
N LEU A 578 -11.99 10.72 12.90
CA LEU A 578 -13.41 10.69 12.50
C LEU A 578 -14.12 9.38 12.83
N GLY A 579 -13.38 8.32 13.11
CA GLY A 579 -13.91 6.99 13.34
C GLY A 579 -14.67 6.38 12.16
N LEU A 580 -14.06 6.49 10.97
CA LEU A 580 -14.64 6.01 9.72
C LEU A 580 -14.41 4.50 9.49
N SER A 581 -15.39 3.85 8.87
CA SER A 581 -15.24 2.55 8.24
C SER A 581 -15.84 2.61 6.83
N ARG A 582 -14.99 2.49 5.79
CA ARG A 582 -15.42 2.50 4.39
C ARG A 582 -14.91 1.26 3.66
N LEU A 583 -15.56 0.92 2.56
CA LEU A 583 -15.31 -0.28 1.77
C LEU A 583 -14.99 0.05 0.33
N SER A 584 -14.06 -0.73 -0.23
CA SER A 584 -13.67 -0.68 -1.63
C SER A 584 -13.64 -2.07 -2.24
N ALA A 585 -14.51 -2.27 -3.23
CA ALA A 585 -14.60 -3.54 -3.96
C ALA A 585 -13.31 -3.82 -4.76
N LEU A 586 -12.64 -2.76 -5.26
CA LEU A 586 -11.37 -2.87 -5.97
C LEU A 586 -10.28 -3.39 -5.03
N ALA A 587 -10.11 -2.78 -3.86
CA ALA A 587 -9.11 -3.20 -2.89
C ALA A 587 -9.29 -4.65 -2.41
N SER A 588 -10.54 -5.08 -2.22
CA SER A 588 -10.84 -6.48 -1.85
C SER A 588 -10.37 -7.46 -2.93
N LYS A 589 -10.56 -7.12 -4.21
CA LYS A 589 -10.13 -7.97 -5.34
C LYS A 589 -8.62 -7.91 -5.54
N THR A 590 -8.02 -6.73 -5.43
CA THR A 590 -6.59 -6.50 -5.57
C THR A 590 -5.80 -7.29 -4.55
N THR A 591 -6.21 -7.26 -3.30
CA THR A 591 -5.46 -7.85 -2.18
C THR A 591 -5.91 -9.28 -1.87
N GLY A 592 -7.15 -9.63 -2.18
CA GLY A 592 -7.82 -10.83 -1.65
C GLY A 592 -8.40 -10.63 -0.25
N TYR A 593 -8.15 -9.48 0.40
CA TYR A 593 -8.63 -9.21 1.75
C TYR A 593 -10.15 -8.99 1.73
N PRO A 594 -10.96 -9.76 2.48
CA PRO A 594 -12.42 -9.73 2.36
C PRO A 594 -13.02 -8.54 3.13
N LEU A 595 -12.82 -7.31 2.63
CA LEU A 595 -13.20 -6.07 3.33
C LEU A 595 -14.66 -6.06 3.76
N ALA A 596 -15.60 -6.44 2.87
CA ALA A 596 -17.02 -6.47 3.20
C ALA A 596 -17.33 -7.38 4.40
N TYR A 597 -16.68 -8.56 4.45
CA TYR A 597 -16.81 -9.48 5.57
C TYR A 597 -16.27 -8.87 6.86
N ILE A 598 -15.05 -8.35 6.81
CA ILE A 598 -14.39 -7.76 7.98
C ILE A 598 -15.18 -6.58 8.51
N THR A 599 -15.63 -5.65 7.66
CA THR A 599 -16.41 -4.48 8.10
C THR A 599 -17.72 -4.86 8.77
N VAL A 600 -18.44 -5.88 8.27
CA VAL A 600 -19.64 -6.41 8.96
C VAL A 600 -19.29 -6.94 10.35
N LYS A 601 -18.23 -7.73 10.46
CA LYS A 601 -17.82 -8.30 11.74
C LYS A 601 -17.36 -7.23 12.74
N LEU A 602 -16.67 -6.19 12.26
CA LEU A 602 -16.33 -5.02 13.07
C LEU A 602 -17.57 -4.25 13.51
N ALA A 603 -18.56 -4.08 12.63
CA ALA A 603 -19.85 -3.48 12.94
C ALA A 603 -20.66 -4.30 13.96
N PHE A 604 -20.37 -5.60 14.14
CA PHE A 604 -20.92 -6.43 15.22
C PHE A 604 -20.06 -6.44 16.49
N GLY A 605 -18.98 -5.64 16.54
CA GLY A 605 -18.16 -5.41 17.72
C GLY A 605 -16.94 -6.33 17.86
N LEU A 606 -16.69 -7.23 16.89
CA LEU A 606 -15.51 -8.10 16.89
C LEU A 606 -14.22 -7.28 16.67
N ASN A 607 -13.08 -7.80 17.11
CA ASN A 607 -11.78 -7.18 16.88
C ASN A 607 -11.06 -7.81 15.67
N LEU A 608 -10.29 -7.01 14.92
CA LEU A 608 -9.43 -7.50 13.84
C LEU A 608 -8.54 -8.68 14.28
N ALA A 609 -8.02 -8.63 15.51
CA ALA A 609 -7.20 -9.69 16.09
C ALA A 609 -7.98 -10.98 16.43
N GLU A 610 -9.30 -10.88 16.60
CA GLU A 610 -10.20 -12.02 16.89
C GLU A 610 -10.74 -12.66 15.60
N LEU A 611 -10.72 -11.93 14.49
CA LEU A 611 -11.23 -12.40 13.21
C LEU A 611 -10.18 -13.26 12.52
N ILE A 612 -10.53 -14.52 12.22
CA ILE A 612 -9.67 -15.41 11.45
C ILE A 612 -9.62 -14.94 10.00
N ASN A 613 -8.43 -14.92 9.41
CA ASN A 613 -8.27 -14.70 7.98
C ASN A 613 -8.69 -15.96 7.22
N ASN A 614 -9.81 -15.89 6.50
CA ASN A 614 -10.37 -17.05 5.79
C ASN A 614 -9.49 -17.58 4.65
N ILE A 615 -8.48 -16.82 4.19
CA ILE A 615 -7.51 -17.29 3.19
C ILE A 615 -6.46 -18.20 3.82
N THR A 616 -5.95 -17.84 5.00
CA THR A 616 -4.89 -18.60 5.70
C THR A 616 -5.41 -19.57 6.75
N ASN A 617 -6.60 -19.33 7.29
CA ASN A 617 -7.28 -20.04 8.39
C ASN A 617 -6.44 -20.19 9.68
N GLN A 618 -5.32 -19.48 9.78
CA GLN A 618 -4.36 -19.60 10.88
C GLN A 618 -3.85 -18.22 11.35
N THR A 619 -3.99 -17.17 10.54
CA THR A 619 -3.76 -15.77 10.97
C THR A 619 -5.07 -15.10 11.36
N CYS A 620 -4.96 -13.98 12.08
CA CYS A 620 -6.07 -13.06 12.21
C CYS A 620 -6.15 -12.11 10.99
N ALA A 621 -7.19 -11.27 10.95
CA ALA A 621 -7.39 -10.22 9.96
C ALA A 621 -6.60 -8.94 10.25
N CYS A 622 -5.92 -8.85 11.40
CA CYS A 622 -5.15 -7.66 11.80
C CYS A 622 -3.78 -7.60 11.12
N PHE A 623 -3.74 -7.38 9.80
CA PHE A 623 -2.50 -7.26 9.03
C PHE A 623 -2.68 -6.41 7.77
N GLU A 624 -1.59 -5.82 7.28
CA GLU A 624 -1.54 -5.16 5.97
C GLU A 624 -1.13 -6.17 4.89
N PRO A 625 -1.94 -6.39 3.82
CA PRO A 625 -1.56 -7.26 2.71
C PRO A 625 -0.28 -6.80 1.99
N SER A 626 0.53 -7.77 1.57
CA SER A 626 1.75 -7.58 0.79
C SER A 626 1.57 -8.27 -0.56
N LEU A 627 1.74 -7.49 -1.63
CA LEU A 627 1.53 -7.97 -2.98
C LEU A 627 2.87 -8.37 -3.61
N ASP A 628 2.95 -9.54 -4.21
CA ASP A 628 4.07 -9.96 -5.07
C ASP A 628 3.70 -9.86 -6.57
N TYR A 629 2.69 -9.04 -6.87
CA TYR A 629 2.17 -8.73 -8.20
C TYR A 629 1.70 -7.26 -8.24
N VAL A 630 1.42 -6.76 -9.45
CA VAL A 630 0.86 -5.42 -9.67
C VAL A 630 -0.47 -5.54 -10.39
N VAL A 631 -1.48 -4.82 -9.91
CA VAL A 631 -2.82 -4.75 -10.50
C VAL A 631 -2.97 -3.42 -11.23
N ILE A 632 -3.57 -3.45 -12.42
CA ILE A 632 -3.91 -2.26 -13.19
C ILE A 632 -5.43 -2.26 -13.42
N LYS A 633 -6.09 -1.16 -13.03
CA LYS A 633 -7.50 -0.87 -13.34
C LYS A 633 -7.52 0.14 -14.48
N ILE A 634 -8.19 -0.22 -15.58
CA ILE A 634 -8.46 0.67 -16.71
C ILE A 634 -9.98 0.76 -16.88
N SER A 635 -10.49 1.98 -16.97
CA SER A 635 -11.92 2.19 -17.20
C SER A 635 -12.29 1.86 -18.65
N LYS A 636 -13.35 1.06 -18.83
CA LYS A 636 -13.85 0.71 -20.16
C LYS A 636 -14.77 1.82 -20.67
N TRP A 637 -14.37 2.47 -21.75
CA TRP A 637 -15.17 3.50 -22.42
C TRP A 637 -16.07 2.87 -23.47
N ASN A 638 -17.33 3.33 -23.54
CA ASN A 638 -18.22 3.01 -24.65
C ASN A 638 -18.27 4.23 -25.59
N LEU A 639 -17.18 4.41 -26.33
CA LEU A 639 -17.03 5.53 -27.27
C LEU A 639 -17.92 5.35 -28.52
N ASP A 640 -18.38 4.12 -28.80
CA ASP A 640 -19.28 3.81 -29.91
C ASP A 640 -20.63 4.58 -29.85
N LYS A 641 -20.98 5.15 -28.69
CA LYS A 641 -22.17 5.99 -28.52
C LYS A 641 -21.97 7.46 -28.87
N TYR A 642 -20.73 7.89 -29.13
CA TYR A 642 -20.36 9.29 -29.37
C TYR A 642 -19.57 9.43 -30.68
N ASP A 643 -20.26 9.30 -31.81
CA ASP A 643 -19.72 9.31 -33.18
C ASP A 643 -19.20 10.67 -33.69
N GLN A 644 -18.88 11.64 -32.81
CA GLN A 644 -18.59 13.03 -33.22
C GLN A 644 -17.23 13.59 -32.82
N CYS A 645 -16.31 12.79 -32.28
CA CYS A 645 -14.96 13.26 -31.92
C CYS A 645 -13.84 12.43 -32.58
N SER A 646 -13.77 12.48 -33.91
CA SER A 646 -12.59 12.05 -34.67
C SER A 646 -12.22 13.09 -35.74
N ASN A 647 -11.93 14.32 -35.31
CA ASN A 647 -11.25 15.26 -36.21
C ASN A 647 -9.76 14.93 -36.24
N LYS A 648 -9.37 14.19 -37.29
CA LYS A 648 -7.99 14.05 -37.76
C LYS A 648 -7.34 15.43 -37.82
N THR A 649 -6.29 15.65 -37.03
CA THR A 649 -5.46 16.85 -37.13
C THR A 649 -4.28 16.55 -38.03
N GLU A 650 -4.11 17.41 -39.04
CA GLU A 650 -3.10 17.30 -40.10
C GLU A 650 -1.67 17.34 -39.56
N SER A 651 -0.82 16.58 -40.25
CA SER A 651 0.62 16.47 -40.04
C SER A 651 1.36 17.80 -40.21
N SER A 652 2.28 18.13 -39.29
CA SER A 652 3.38 19.04 -39.62
C SER A 652 4.68 18.75 -38.87
N SER A 653 5.77 18.78 -39.64
CA SER A 653 7.17 19.08 -39.30
C SER A 653 7.96 18.12 -38.40
N THR A 654 8.87 17.38 -39.03
CA THR A 654 9.92 16.55 -38.45
C THR A 654 11.04 17.39 -37.84
N THR A 655 11.45 17.06 -36.61
CA THR A 655 12.76 17.44 -36.06
C THR A 655 13.23 16.29 -35.16
N ALA A 656 14.48 15.86 -35.34
CA ALA A 656 15.06 14.75 -34.59
C ALA A 656 15.26 15.12 -33.12
N ILE A 657 14.62 14.39 -32.21
CA ILE A 657 14.67 14.68 -30.78
C ILE A 657 15.17 13.47 -29.98
N ARG A 658 16.20 13.67 -29.16
CA ARG A 658 16.81 12.67 -28.28
C ARG A 658 15.79 12.09 -27.28
N HIS A 659 15.81 10.77 -27.07
CA HIS A 659 14.93 10.00 -26.15
C HIS A 659 14.55 10.69 -24.83
N ARG A 660 15.53 11.29 -24.12
CA ARG A 660 15.28 11.98 -22.86
C ARG A 660 14.31 13.16 -23.02
N TYR A 661 14.39 13.90 -24.13
CA TYR A 661 13.49 15.02 -24.39
C TYR A 661 12.06 14.55 -24.68
N ILE A 662 11.85 13.38 -25.30
CA ILE A 662 10.49 12.87 -25.54
C ILE A 662 9.79 12.58 -24.22
N ILE A 663 10.46 11.90 -23.28
CA ILE A 663 9.90 11.62 -21.95
C ILE A 663 9.65 12.91 -21.18
N GLU A 664 10.61 13.86 -21.17
CA GLU A 664 10.42 15.16 -20.52
C GLU A 664 9.29 15.98 -21.15
N HIS A 665 9.13 15.90 -22.47
CA HIS A 665 8.08 16.60 -23.19
C HIS A 665 6.71 15.97 -22.93
N LEU A 666 6.60 14.63 -23.01
CA LEU A 666 5.38 13.90 -22.65
C LEU A 666 5.00 14.16 -21.21
N TYR A 667 5.95 14.12 -20.27
CA TYR A 667 5.71 14.54 -18.89
C TYR A 667 5.21 15.99 -18.80
N GLY A 668 5.80 16.90 -19.58
CA GLY A 668 5.35 18.29 -19.65
C GLY A 668 3.89 18.45 -20.12
N LEU A 669 3.45 17.59 -21.05
CA LEU A 669 2.09 17.62 -21.61
C LEU A 669 1.05 16.88 -20.76
N THR A 670 1.40 15.70 -20.24
CA THR A 670 0.44 14.78 -19.59
C THR A 670 0.54 14.77 -18.08
N LYS A 671 1.70 15.18 -17.53
CA LYS A 671 2.05 15.07 -16.10
C LYS A 671 2.05 13.65 -15.54
N ILE A 672 1.90 12.63 -16.40
CA ILE A 672 2.06 11.23 -16.04
C ILE A 672 3.51 11.01 -15.59
N ASN A 673 3.71 10.38 -14.43
CA ASN A 673 5.05 10.18 -13.88
C ASN A 673 5.98 9.51 -14.91
N ARG A 674 7.22 10.03 -14.99
CA ARG A 674 8.26 9.55 -15.91
C ARG A 674 8.47 8.04 -15.85
N TRP A 675 8.35 7.44 -14.66
CA TRP A 675 8.51 5.99 -14.51
C TRP A 675 7.49 5.22 -15.36
N PHE A 676 6.21 5.61 -15.36
CA PHE A 676 5.20 5.00 -16.23
C PHE A 676 5.51 5.25 -17.71
N LEU A 677 5.94 6.47 -18.06
CA LEU A 677 6.33 6.82 -19.43
C LEU A 677 7.49 5.96 -19.94
N TYR A 678 8.49 5.64 -19.10
CA TYR A 678 9.58 4.73 -19.46
C TYR A 678 9.08 3.28 -19.68
N LYS A 679 8.07 2.83 -18.92
CA LYS A 679 7.44 1.52 -19.16
C LYS A 679 6.71 1.50 -20.50
N PHE A 680 5.94 2.55 -20.81
CA PHE A 680 5.27 2.68 -22.11
C PHE A 680 6.27 2.75 -23.27
N GLU A 681 7.35 3.51 -23.11
CA GLU A 681 8.41 3.60 -24.12
C GLU A 681 9.02 2.22 -24.41
N THR A 682 9.21 1.38 -23.39
CA THR A 682 9.72 0.02 -23.56
C THR A 682 8.80 -0.84 -24.42
N ILE A 683 7.48 -0.75 -24.20
CA ILE A 683 6.46 -1.44 -25.01
C ILE A 683 6.50 -0.94 -26.46
N LEU A 684 6.50 0.38 -26.66
CA LEU A 684 6.54 0.98 -28.00
C LEU A 684 7.80 0.59 -28.78
N LYS A 685 8.97 0.65 -28.13
CA LYS A 685 10.24 0.19 -28.72
C LYS A 685 10.16 -1.27 -29.16
N PHE A 686 9.51 -2.12 -28.36
CA PHE A 686 9.29 -3.51 -28.72
C PHE A 686 8.43 -3.63 -29.99
N ILE A 687 7.30 -2.92 -30.07
CA ILE A 687 6.43 -2.90 -31.27
C ILE A 687 7.22 -2.55 -32.53
N PHE A 688 8.03 -1.49 -32.49
CA PHE A 688 8.83 -1.08 -33.65
C PHE A 688 9.89 -2.11 -34.04
N THR A 689 10.48 -2.79 -33.05
CA THR A 689 11.41 -3.89 -33.32
C THR A 689 10.71 -5.09 -33.94
N CYS A 690 9.45 -5.33 -33.59
CA CYS A 690 8.61 -6.36 -34.20
C CYS A 690 8.31 -6.06 -35.68
N THR A 691 8.01 -4.82 -36.03
CA THR A 691 7.66 -4.46 -37.41
C THR A 691 8.84 -4.53 -38.37
N ASP A 692 10.06 -4.29 -37.89
CA ASP A 692 11.28 -4.30 -38.71
C ASP A 692 11.91 -5.70 -38.88
N ARG A 693 11.41 -6.72 -38.16
CA ARG A 693 11.93 -8.08 -38.22
C ARG A 693 10.81 -9.09 -37.98
N LEU A 694 10.65 -10.05 -38.89
CA LEU A 694 11.03 -11.45 -38.58
C LEU A 694 10.75 -12.43 -39.71
N VAL A 695 11.83 -12.93 -40.32
CA VAL A 695 11.87 -14.31 -40.81
C VAL A 695 12.55 -15.13 -39.70
N GLY A 696 11.76 -15.88 -38.91
CA GLY A 696 12.24 -16.84 -37.91
C GLY A 696 12.32 -16.33 -36.46
N ALA A 697 11.17 -16.03 -35.85
CA ALA A 697 11.06 -15.53 -34.47
C ALA A 697 11.84 -16.41 -33.47
N LYS A 698 12.98 -15.90 -32.98
CA LYS A 698 13.81 -16.62 -31.99
C LYS A 698 13.06 -16.68 -30.66
N LYS A 699 13.13 -17.81 -29.94
CA LYS A 699 12.55 -18.03 -28.59
C LYS A 699 12.66 -16.83 -27.63
N LEU A 700 13.80 -16.13 -27.66
CA LEU A 700 14.05 -14.91 -26.90
C LEU A 700 13.02 -13.79 -27.15
N PHE A 701 12.73 -13.52 -28.42
CA PHE A 701 11.81 -12.48 -28.84
C PHE A 701 10.37 -12.78 -28.42
N LEU A 702 9.90 -14.01 -28.68
CA LEU A 702 8.56 -14.43 -28.27
C LEU A 702 8.40 -14.37 -26.75
N PHE A 703 9.45 -14.75 -26.01
CA PHE A 703 9.41 -14.62 -24.56
C PHE A 703 9.29 -13.15 -24.12
N GLN A 704 10.13 -12.25 -24.67
CA GLN A 704 10.10 -10.83 -24.32
C GLN A 704 8.73 -10.21 -24.64
N ALA A 705 8.15 -10.54 -25.80
CA ALA A 705 6.79 -10.12 -26.16
C ALA A 705 5.77 -10.54 -25.11
N LYS A 706 5.78 -11.82 -24.74
CA LYS A 706 4.83 -12.37 -23.77
C LYS A 706 5.02 -11.81 -22.37
N HIS A 707 6.27 -11.57 -21.96
CA HIS A 707 6.59 -10.93 -20.69
C HIS A 707 6.19 -9.43 -20.66
N LEU A 708 6.12 -8.77 -21.81
CA LEU A 708 5.60 -7.39 -21.94
C LEU A 708 4.06 -7.35 -22.04
N GLY A 709 3.38 -8.50 -22.04
CA GLY A 709 1.93 -8.59 -22.05
C GLY A 709 1.28 -8.71 -23.43
N PHE A 710 2.05 -8.96 -24.51
CA PHE A 710 1.49 -9.06 -25.85
C PHE A 710 0.62 -10.31 -26.05
N SER A 711 -0.59 -10.13 -26.56
CA SER A 711 -1.47 -11.23 -26.95
C SER A 711 -0.94 -11.96 -28.21
N ASN A 712 -1.43 -13.17 -28.49
CA ASN A 712 -1.08 -13.85 -29.73
C ASN A 712 -1.58 -13.05 -30.94
N GLN A 713 -2.78 -12.48 -30.86
CA GLN A 713 -3.34 -11.64 -31.91
C GLN A 713 -2.50 -10.39 -32.20
N GLN A 714 -2.00 -9.70 -31.17
CA GLN A 714 -1.14 -8.52 -31.37
C GLN A 714 0.16 -8.89 -32.05
N LEU A 715 0.78 -10.00 -31.66
CA LEU A 715 1.99 -10.50 -32.32
C LEU A 715 1.71 -10.96 -33.75
N ALA A 716 0.58 -11.62 -33.98
CA ALA A 716 0.14 -12.04 -35.31
C ALA A 716 0.02 -10.83 -36.25
N ASN A 717 -0.61 -9.75 -35.78
CA ASN A 717 -0.72 -8.49 -36.51
C ASN A 717 0.64 -7.84 -36.77
N CYS A 718 1.55 -7.85 -35.77
CA CYS A 718 2.89 -7.25 -35.93
C CYS A 718 3.79 -8.04 -36.89
N LEU A 719 3.60 -9.37 -36.95
CA LEU A 719 4.45 -10.30 -37.71
C LEU A 719 3.86 -10.67 -39.08
N ASP A 720 2.65 -10.20 -39.40
CA ASP A 720 1.87 -10.61 -40.58
C ASP A 720 1.71 -12.15 -40.65
N MET A 721 1.31 -12.74 -39.51
CA MET A 721 1.11 -14.19 -39.33
C MET A 721 -0.31 -14.48 -38.85
N PHE A 722 -0.74 -15.74 -38.89
CA PHE A 722 -1.97 -16.16 -38.21
C PHE A 722 -1.75 -16.33 -36.71
N GLU A 723 -2.77 -16.01 -35.90
CA GLU A 723 -2.71 -16.17 -34.44
C GLU A 723 -2.32 -17.60 -34.02
N ALA A 724 -2.84 -18.61 -34.73
CA ALA A 724 -2.52 -20.02 -34.50
C ALA A 724 -1.04 -20.35 -34.71
N GLU A 725 -0.37 -19.69 -35.65
CA GLU A 725 1.07 -19.90 -35.91
C GLU A 725 1.92 -19.31 -34.78
N VAL A 726 1.53 -18.14 -34.25
CA VAL A 726 2.17 -17.54 -33.08
C VAL A 726 1.98 -18.42 -31.84
N PHE A 727 0.77 -18.95 -31.63
CA PHE A 727 0.49 -19.89 -30.55
C PHE A 727 1.38 -21.14 -30.65
N GLN A 728 1.43 -21.77 -31.82
CA GLN A 728 2.26 -22.95 -32.06
C GLN A 728 3.77 -22.65 -31.84
N ALA A 729 4.24 -21.48 -32.27
CA ALA A 729 5.62 -21.05 -32.05
C ALA A 729 5.93 -20.85 -30.56
N CYS A 730 4.99 -20.31 -29.78
CA CYS A 730 5.12 -20.20 -28.33
C CYS A 730 5.21 -21.59 -27.67
N GLU A 731 4.33 -22.53 -28.05
CA GLU A 731 4.36 -23.90 -27.54
C GLU A 731 5.68 -24.62 -27.87
N GLN A 732 6.14 -24.53 -29.12
CA GLN A 732 7.42 -25.10 -29.55
C GLN A 732 8.61 -24.51 -28.77
N CYS A 733 8.53 -23.24 -28.38
CA CYS A 733 9.53 -22.59 -27.56
C CYS A 733 9.41 -22.90 -26.06
N GLY A 734 8.33 -23.57 -25.62
CA GLY A 734 8.01 -23.82 -24.22
C GLY A 734 7.59 -22.56 -23.45
N ILE A 735 7.01 -21.57 -24.15
CA ILE A 735 6.50 -20.33 -23.56
C ILE A 735 5.01 -20.56 -23.26
N ARG A 736 4.68 -20.65 -21.97
CA ARG A 736 3.33 -20.91 -21.47
C ARG A 736 3.01 -20.00 -20.29
N PRO A 737 1.74 -19.62 -20.09
CA PRO A 737 1.33 -18.94 -18.88
C PRO A 737 1.42 -19.89 -17.67
N PHE A 738 1.65 -19.32 -16.50
CA PHE A 738 1.66 -19.96 -15.19
C PHE A 738 0.52 -19.36 -14.37
N MET A 739 -0.25 -20.24 -13.73
CA MET A 739 -1.27 -19.83 -12.77
C MET A 739 -0.60 -19.51 -11.43
N LYS A 740 -0.81 -18.30 -10.92
CA LYS A 740 -0.36 -17.86 -9.61
C LYS A 740 -1.57 -17.53 -8.75
N GLN A 741 -1.42 -17.74 -7.45
CA GLN A 741 -2.49 -17.54 -6.49
C GLN A 741 -2.43 -16.13 -5.89
N ILE A 742 -3.56 -15.43 -5.81
CA ILE A 742 -3.71 -14.26 -4.93
C ILE A 742 -3.97 -14.76 -3.52
N ASP A 743 -3.07 -14.46 -2.59
CA ASP A 743 -3.11 -15.07 -1.26
C ASP A 743 -3.00 -14.07 -0.09
N THR A 744 -3.22 -12.78 -0.35
CA THR A 744 -3.04 -11.64 0.57
C THR A 744 -1.63 -11.48 1.12
N ASN A 745 -1.17 -12.48 1.87
CA ASN A 745 0.02 -12.47 2.70
C ASN A 745 0.51 -13.89 3.00
N LYS A 746 0.02 -14.91 2.30
CA LYS A 746 0.25 -16.31 2.65
C LYS A 746 1.67 -16.78 2.29
N ILE A 747 2.25 -16.26 1.22
CA ILE A 747 3.68 -16.46 0.97
C ILE A 747 4.54 -15.59 1.89
N CYS A 748 3.95 -14.57 2.50
CA CYS A 748 4.58 -13.68 3.46
C CYS A 748 4.48 -14.19 4.92
N HIS A 749 3.55 -15.11 5.25
CA HIS A 749 3.29 -15.64 6.60
C HIS A 749 2.96 -17.14 6.64
N GLU A 750 3.35 -17.85 7.70
CA GLU A 750 3.50 -19.30 7.95
C GLU A 750 2.42 -20.35 7.50
N PHE A 751 1.40 -20.01 6.69
CA PHE A 751 0.12 -20.75 6.73
C PHE A 751 -0.43 -21.27 5.38
N PHE A 752 -1.19 -22.37 5.38
CA PHE A 752 -1.74 -23.04 4.18
C PHE A 752 -3.14 -22.49 3.78
N VAL A 753 -3.61 -22.73 2.54
CA VAL A 753 -4.92 -22.23 2.06
C VAL A 753 -5.97 -23.31 2.15
N SER A 754 -7.17 -22.90 2.59
CA SER A 754 -8.42 -23.60 2.29
C SER A 754 -9.48 -22.55 1.91
N GLY A 755 -9.83 -22.45 0.62
CA GLY A 755 -10.88 -21.55 0.12
C GLY A 755 -10.87 -21.39 -1.41
N ASP A 756 -11.98 -20.93 -1.99
CA ASP A 756 -12.12 -20.65 -3.43
C ASP A 756 -11.13 -19.56 -3.87
N ILE A 757 -10.25 -19.90 -4.82
CA ILE A 757 -9.02 -19.16 -5.12
C ILE A 757 -9.26 -18.15 -6.26
N VAL A 758 -8.77 -16.92 -6.12
CA VAL A 758 -8.56 -16.02 -7.26
C VAL A 758 -7.16 -16.30 -7.81
N GLU A 759 -7.09 -16.74 -9.06
CA GLU A 759 -5.85 -17.06 -9.74
C GLU A 759 -5.57 -16.02 -10.84
N CYS A 760 -4.30 -15.67 -11.04
CA CYS A 760 -3.85 -14.83 -12.14
C CYS A 760 -2.88 -15.61 -13.04
N MET A 761 -2.86 -15.28 -14.34
CA MET A 761 -1.91 -15.86 -15.29
C MET A 761 -0.73 -14.90 -15.47
N THR A 762 0.49 -15.42 -15.34
CA THR A 762 1.73 -14.71 -15.66
C THR A 762 2.56 -15.51 -16.66
N VAL A 763 3.36 -14.84 -17.48
CA VAL A 763 4.32 -15.52 -18.36
C VAL A 763 5.67 -15.52 -17.66
N GLU A 764 5.97 -16.64 -17.03
CA GLU A 764 7.30 -16.93 -16.51
C GLU A 764 7.85 -18.13 -17.27
N ASN A 765 9.14 -18.40 -17.15
CA ASN A 765 9.69 -19.67 -17.59
C ASN A 765 10.64 -20.16 -16.52
N GLU A 766 10.32 -21.30 -15.91
CA GLU A 766 11.12 -21.98 -14.86
C GLU A 766 12.60 -22.11 -15.24
N LYS A 767 12.94 -22.08 -16.54
CA LYS A 767 14.32 -22.20 -17.03
C LYS A 767 14.83 -20.98 -17.78
N TYR A 768 14.01 -20.00 -18.16
CA TYR A 768 14.40 -18.94 -19.11
C TYR A 768 13.53 -17.68 -19.00
N ASN A 769 13.77 -16.83 -18.01
CA ASN A 769 13.56 -15.40 -18.24
C ASN A 769 14.81 -14.94 -19.01
N PRO A 770 14.72 -14.28 -20.17
CA PRO A 770 15.74 -13.47 -20.81
C PRO A 770 15.71 -12.02 -20.32
N PRO A 771 16.80 -11.26 -20.48
CA PRO A 771 16.79 -9.85 -20.14
C PRO A 771 15.92 -9.13 -21.17
N LEU A 772 15.16 -8.13 -20.75
CA LEU A 772 14.72 -7.09 -21.69
C LEU A 772 15.99 -6.35 -22.11
N ASP A 773 16.54 -6.67 -23.29
CA ASP A 773 17.66 -5.89 -23.83
C ASP A 773 17.16 -4.45 -24.01
N PRO A 774 17.99 -3.40 -23.73
CA PRO A 774 17.62 -2.04 -24.07
C PRO A 774 17.39 -1.99 -25.58
N ILE A 775 16.13 -1.89 -25.96
CA ILE A 775 15.73 -1.88 -27.35
C ILE A 775 16.17 -0.53 -27.92
N THR A 776 17.24 -0.56 -28.71
CA THR A 776 17.76 0.62 -29.40
C THR A 776 17.00 0.82 -30.69
N GLY A 777 16.42 1.99 -30.87
CA GLY A 777 15.83 2.41 -32.15
C GLY A 777 14.35 2.71 -32.09
N LEU A 778 13.98 3.81 -31.41
CA LEU A 778 12.88 4.58 -31.97
C LEU A 778 13.43 5.26 -33.24
N PRO A 779 12.77 5.13 -34.40
CA PRO A 779 13.01 6.02 -35.53
C PRO A 779 13.10 7.48 -35.04
N GLU A 780 14.13 8.22 -35.45
CA GLU A 780 14.44 9.55 -34.91
C GLU A 780 13.35 10.63 -35.19
N ASN A 781 12.27 10.29 -35.91
CA ASN A 781 11.36 11.23 -36.57
C ASN A 781 9.86 10.93 -36.30
N PHE A 782 9.40 10.88 -35.04
CA PHE A 782 7.96 10.77 -34.75
C PHE A 782 7.33 12.08 -34.29
N SER A 783 6.08 12.28 -34.68
CA SER A 783 5.20 13.29 -34.10
C SER A 783 4.48 12.74 -32.86
N LEU A 784 4.15 13.65 -31.92
CA LEU A 784 3.42 13.31 -30.69
C LEU A 784 2.03 12.72 -30.95
N THR A 785 1.40 13.11 -32.06
CA THR A 785 0.10 12.61 -32.50
C THR A 785 0.18 11.13 -32.85
N GLU A 786 1.23 10.70 -33.56
CA GLU A 786 1.43 9.28 -33.92
C GLU A 786 1.70 8.41 -32.70
N ILE A 787 2.49 8.89 -31.74
CA ILE A 787 2.73 8.17 -30.47
C ILE A 787 1.41 8.00 -29.70
N ARG A 788 0.58 9.05 -29.65
CA ARG A 788 -0.73 9.02 -28.98
C ARG A 788 -1.71 8.08 -29.70
N GLU A 789 -1.80 8.12 -31.02
CA GLU A 789 -2.67 7.20 -31.77
C GLU A 789 -2.22 5.74 -31.65
N LEU A 790 -0.92 5.46 -31.72
CA LEU A 790 -0.37 4.12 -31.47
C LEU A 790 -0.67 3.65 -30.05
N PHE A 791 -0.58 4.54 -29.07
CA PHE A 791 -0.90 4.25 -27.68
C PHE A 791 -2.39 3.94 -27.48
N MET A 792 -3.29 4.77 -28.03
CA MET A 792 -4.73 4.54 -27.93
C MET A 792 -5.14 3.28 -28.71
N ASN A 793 -4.60 3.06 -29.91
CA ASN A 793 -4.81 1.82 -30.66
C ASN A 793 -4.29 0.58 -29.92
N PHE A 794 -3.14 0.69 -29.24
CA PHE A 794 -2.64 -0.40 -28.40
C PHE A 794 -3.62 -0.71 -27.26
N LEU A 795 -4.10 0.30 -26.54
CA LEU A 795 -5.09 0.15 -25.48
C LEU A 795 -6.43 -0.41 -25.97
N ASP A 796 -6.96 0.12 -27.08
CA ASP A 796 -8.26 -0.24 -27.65
C ASP A 796 -8.25 -1.67 -28.24
N ASN A 797 -7.11 -2.14 -28.73
CA ASN A 797 -6.91 -3.52 -29.21
C ASN A 797 -6.44 -4.48 -28.10
N GLY A 798 -6.75 -4.19 -26.82
CA GLY A 798 -6.47 -5.08 -25.71
C GLY A 798 -5.01 -5.07 -25.24
N GLY A 799 -4.32 -3.93 -25.32
CA GLY A 799 -2.90 -3.70 -24.96
C GLY A 799 -2.46 -4.18 -23.58
N PHE A 800 -3.40 -4.45 -22.69
CA PHE A 800 -3.15 -5.07 -21.40
C PHE A 800 -4.11 -6.25 -21.15
N SER A 801 -4.41 -7.07 -22.15
CA SER A 801 -5.14 -8.32 -21.92
C SER A 801 -4.19 -9.36 -21.29
N ILE A 802 -3.83 -9.16 -20.02
CA ILE A 802 -3.80 -10.32 -19.14
C ILE A 802 -5.27 -10.58 -18.88
N ASP A 803 -5.83 -11.45 -19.71
CA ASP A 803 -7.17 -11.97 -19.54
C ASP A 803 -7.17 -12.62 -18.14
N ILE A 804 -7.67 -11.92 -17.12
CA ILE A 804 -8.10 -12.57 -15.88
C ILE A 804 -9.37 -13.32 -16.28
N GLN A 805 -9.20 -14.40 -17.04
CA GLN A 805 -10.23 -15.40 -17.16
C GLN A 805 -10.40 -15.93 -15.74
N TYR A 806 -11.52 -15.57 -15.13
CA TYR A 806 -12.08 -16.38 -14.06
C TYR A 806 -12.16 -17.80 -14.62
N CYS A 807 -11.21 -18.66 -14.26
CA CYS A 807 -11.46 -20.09 -14.25
C CYS A 807 -12.58 -20.32 -13.26
N ARG A 808 -13.83 -20.20 -13.71
CA ARG A 808 -14.96 -20.87 -13.08
C ARG A 808 -14.52 -22.32 -12.97
N SER A 809 -14.40 -22.79 -11.73
CA SER A 809 -14.10 -24.17 -11.40
C SER A 809 -14.75 -25.11 -12.42
N THR A 810 -13.94 -25.78 -13.23
CA THR A 810 -14.35 -26.92 -14.05
C THR A 810 -14.59 -28.11 -13.12
N LYS A 811 -15.67 -28.02 -12.34
CA LYS A 811 -16.46 -29.14 -11.84
C LYS A 811 -17.91 -28.95 -12.28
N ALA A 812 -18.08 -28.71 -13.57
CA ALA A 812 -19.35 -28.87 -14.29
C ALA A 812 -19.12 -29.18 -15.77
N ARG A 813 -18.16 -30.08 -16.08
CA ARG A 813 -18.17 -31.14 -17.10
C ARG A 813 -16.76 -31.63 -17.36
#